data_AF-A0A6A7YWX5-F1
#
_entry.id   AF-A0A6A7YWX5-F1
#
_cell.length_a   1.000
_cell.length_b   1.000
_cell.length_c   1.000
_cell.angle_alpha   90.00
_cell.angle_beta   90.00
_cell.angle_gamma   90.00
#
_symmetry.space_group_name_H-M   'P 1'
#
loop_
_entity.id
_entity.type
_entity.pdbx_description
1 polymer ?
#
loop_
_entity_poly.entity_id
_entity_poly.type
_entity_poly.pdbx_seq_one_letter_code
_entity_poly.pdbx_strand_id
1 'polypeptide(L)'
;SGLSMATGGENRINWGLTRLLDALKVSCREQRLAPADAYALIQKMGTSVGMDALGASLVTDGYARRKAVLEAVIRELQKKVELQNRMKTAPLIKAMRLYVYGFSRGAAEARTFANWLEALTKVEVEGETCYLFAGLPISIAFMGLFDTVASVGVAYLAPFASGHMGWADNSLRLSDSEVFLERCVHLVSAHEQRACFPLDSIRRKARPDDPLCPSTYRNNTVEYLYPGMHSDVGGGYPPGDQGKSREGSHEVLSQIALHHMFSEAYKVGAPLQAPRDSLHANQRERSPWLIMEDETLESYDVSESLIQHFNTWRTTLIPGPLETAMEHQAGLITGWRINRYASYWFEDLAAFSHVSGKYPGESPDMTAEEREAFKALHGMQLAEDQAARSGQPLPEWSDSERAARTQHEQTKRAFEQRIGASTRIAINTAKTFEPALDHAQLRAAMNEFRRDYLAEWQLPENSEMFSLGRFVNMAAGGLVYLTNEEDEAQQYVALRRAGNRAYKRLFTEDNKTRDDEAKQLLTLFDDYVHDSRAWFMHSSLGEREPFSDYFRYRTIFFDDESNKALSLLARAGQVVGVAVAIASVGLSIKRRDPRYLVGLIIPSLGLPVFRGQVGAPEFSAIDTLTCIALPMLEDTQGVRTFTQNPRSALKLLDSLPLPPALDETTAATPALQAVLTAALAAAAVRKAEKEAAYQASLTPEDKRRLLEAEELEERKRQWVEQAKAAASKL
;
A
#
# COMPACT_ATOMS: atom_id res chain seq x y z
N SER A 1 11.10 4.98 -5.60
CA SER A 1 10.87 3.57 -5.23
C SER A 1 9.54 3.47 -4.48
N GLY A 2 8.63 2.61 -4.93
CA GLY A 2 7.31 2.36 -4.31
C GLY A 2 7.36 1.57 -2.98
N LEU A 3 8.51 1.54 -2.32
CA LEU A 3 8.74 0.83 -1.07
C LEU A 3 8.14 1.62 0.08
N SER A 4 7.19 1.01 0.78
CA SER A 4 6.60 1.57 1.99
C SER A 4 6.80 0.60 3.15
N MET A 5 7.40 1.09 4.23
CA MET A 5 7.59 0.34 5.46
C MET A 5 6.29 0.34 6.28
N ALA A 6 6.06 -0.73 7.04
CA ALA A 6 4.90 -0.85 7.94
C ALA A 6 4.80 0.28 8.98
N THR A 7 5.94 0.79 9.47
CA THR A 7 6.00 1.89 10.46
C THR A 7 5.33 3.18 9.97
N GLY A 8 5.30 3.42 8.66
CA GLY A 8 4.60 4.56 8.08
C GLY A 8 3.08 4.48 8.26
N GLY A 9 2.49 3.29 8.10
CA GLY A 9 1.05 3.08 8.22
C GLY A 9 0.57 3.18 9.66
N GLU A 10 1.25 2.51 10.60
CA GLU A 10 0.93 2.62 12.04
C GLU A 10 0.93 4.07 12.53
N ASN A 11 1.95 4.85 12.14
CA ASN A 11 2.03 6.25 12.55
C ASN A 11 0.89 7.12 12.00
N ARG A 12 0.38 6.82 10.79
CA ARG A 12 -0.80 7.49 10.20
C ARG A 12 -2.09 7.13 10.95
N ILE A 13 -2.25 5.85 11.32
CA ILE A 13 -3.39 5.40 12.12
C ILE A 13 -3.38 6.08 13.51
N ASN A 14 -2.22 6.07 14.17
CA ASN A 14 -2.02 6.75 15.46
C ASN A 14 -2.26 8.26 15.35
N TRP A 15 -1.84 8.89 14.26
CA TRP A 15 -2.16 10.29 13.97
C TRP A 15 -3.67 10.52 13.90
N GLY A 16 -4.43 9.63 13.24
CA GLY A 16 -5.89 9.65 13.22
C GLY A 16 -6.51 9.65 14.63
N LEU A 17 -5.99 8.82 15.54
CA LEU A 17 -6.42 8.80 16.95
C LEU A 17 -6.16 10.15 17.65
N THR A 18 -5.01 10.80 17.38
CA THR A 18 -4.74 12.14 17.94
C THR A 18 -5.66 13.23 17.40
N ARG A 19 -6.25 13.06 16.22
CA ARG A 19 -7.24 14.01 15.67
C ARG A 19 -8.57 13.97 16.41
N LEU A 20 -8.93 12.82 16.99
CA LEU A 20 -10.10 12.73 17.88
C LEU A 20 -9.90 13.56 19.16
N LEU A 21 -8.69 13.52 19.72
CA LEU A 21 -8.31 14.34 20.88
C LEU A 21 -8.34 15.84 20.53
N ASP A 22 -7.78 16.23 19.38
CA ASP A 22 -7.79 17.62 18.91
C ASP A 22 -9.23 18.15 18.72
N ALA A 23 -10.08 17.38 18.05
CA ALA A 23 -11.47 17.77 17.81
C ALA A 23 -12.23 17.98 19.13
N LEU A 24 -12.00 17.12 20.13
CA LEU A 24 -12.62 17.25 21.43
C LEU A 24 -12.07 18.44 22.23
N LYS A 25 -10.75 18.71 22.17
CA LYS A 25 -10.15 19.92 22.77
C LYS A 25 -10.82 21.19 22.23
N VAL A 26 -10.93 21.31 20.91
CA VAL A 26 -11.56 22.48 20.29
C VAL A 26 -13.05 22.60 20.63
N SER A 27 -13.76 21.46 20.70
CA SER A 27 -15.17 21.45 21.14
C SER A 27 -15.34 21.90 22.59
N CYS A 28 -14.31 21.68 23.43
CA CYS A 28 -14.21 22.18 24.79
C CYS A 28 -13.63 23.61 24.89
N ARG A 29 -13.48 24.33 23.77
CA ARG A 29 -12.87 25.67 23.67
C ARG A 29 -11.42 25.74 24.16
N GLU A 30 -10.72 24.61 24.15
CA GLU A 30 -9.28 24.53 24.42
C GLU A 30 -8.47 24.83 23.16
N GLN A 31 -7.18 25.12 23.35
CA GLN A 31 -6.26 25.22 22.21
C GLN A 31 -6.17 23.88 21.46
N ARG A 32 -5.97 23.97 20.14
CA ARG A 32 -5.65 22.83 19.27
C ARG A 32 -4.46 22.05 19.85
N LEU A 33 -4.45 20.73 19.66
CA LEU A 33 -3.31 19.89 19.98
C LEU A 33 -2.13 20.30 19.09
N ALA A 34 -1.04 20.76 19.71
CA ALA A 34 0.12 21.20 18.97
C ALA A 34 0.70 20.03 18.14
N PRO A 35 1.22 20.30 16.92
CA PRO A 35 1.82 19.24 16.10
C PRO A 35 2.95 18.47 16.80
N ALA A 36 3.77 19.15 17.61
CA ALA A 36 4.84 18.53 18.38
C ALA A 36 4.29 17.56 19.45
N ASP A 37 3.22 17.92 20.15
CA ASP A 37 2.57 17.05 21.14
C ASP A 37 1.92 15.83 20.50
N ALA A 38 1.24 16.04 19.37
CA ALA A 38 0.68 14.94 18.58
C ALA A 38 1.77 13.98 18.12
N TYR A 39 2.89 14.51 17.62
CA TYR A 39 4.04 13.71 17.22
C TYR A 39 4.63 12.93 18.40
N ALA A 40 4.79 13.54 19.57
CA ALA A 40 5.25 12.86 20.77
C ALA A 40 4.32 11.72 21.21
N LEU A 41 3.00 11.91 21.11
CA LEU A 41 2.02 10.84 21.36
C LEU A 41 2.17 9.69 20.35
N ILE A 42 2.33 10.00 19.06
CA ILE A 42 2.54 9.00 18.01
C ILE A 42 3.80 8.17 18.29
N GLN A 43 4.92 8.82 18.65
CA GLN A 43 6.16 8.12 18.99
C GLN A 43 6.01 7.21 20.21
N LYS A 44 5.20 7.61 21.21
CA LYS A 44 4.90 6.77 22.39
C LYS A 44 3.97 5.60 22.05
N MET A 45 3.06 5.77 21.09
CA MET A 45 2.11 4.74 20.68
C MET A 45 2.70 3.70 19.71
N GLY A 46 3.61 4.11 18.82
CA GLY A 46 4.15 3.25 17.76
C GLY A 46 5.18 2.23 18.23
N THR A 47 5.47 1.25 17.36
CA THR A 47 6.66 0.39 17.45
C THR A 47 7.84 1.09 16.78
N SER A 48 9.04 1.01 17.38
CA SER A 48 10.24 1.65 16.83
C SER A 48 10.98 0.71 15.89
N VAL A 49 11.57 1.27 14.82
CA VAL A 49 12.40 0.52 13.85
C VAL A 49 13.54 -0.27 14.54
N GLY A 50 14.04 0.22 15.68
CA GLY A 50 15.06 -0.49 16.47
C GLY A 50 14.52 -1.71 17.22
N MET A 51 13.26 -1.68 17.67
CA MET A 51 12.59 -2.85 18.24
C MET A 51 12.26 -3.89 17.17
N ASP A 52 11.87 -3.47 15.97
CA ASP A 52 11.67 -4.38 14.83
C ASP A 52 12.98 -5.06 14.39
N ALA A 53 14.09 -4.31 14.34
CA ALA A 53 15.40 -4.81 13.93
C ALA A 53 15.98 -5.88 14.89
N LEU A 54 15.53 -5.90 16.14
CA LEU A 54 15.94 -6.87 17.18
C LEU A 54 14.88 -7.95 17.43
N GLY A 55 13.81 -8.02 16.62
CA GLY A 55 12.70 -8.96 16.83
C GLY A 55 11.86 -8.67 18.09
N ALA A 56 12.12 -7.57 18.80
CA ALA A 56 11.41 -7.20 20.02
C ALA A 56 9.96 -6.77 19.76
N SER A 57 9.60 -6.38 18.53
CA SER A 57 8.21 -6.10 18.16
C SER A 57 7.31 -7.33 18.16
N LEU A 58 7.88 -8.54 18.01
CA LEU A 58 7.17 -9.81 18.16
C LEU A 58 6.70 -10.05 19.61
N VAL A 59 7.19 -9.25 20.56
CA VAL A 59 6.94 -9.41 22.01
C VAL A 59 6.16 -8.21 22.60
N THR A 60 5.81 -7.19 21.80
CA THR A 60 5.14 -5.97 22.28
C THR A 60 3.66 -5.92 21.90
N ASP A 61 2.77 -5.84 22.90
CA ASP A 61 1.34 -5.58 22.69
C ASP A 61 1.09 -4.09 22.34
N GLY A 62 0.87 -3.83 21.05
CA GLY A 62 0.57 -2.47 20.55
C GLY A 62 -0.73 -1.89 21.09
N TYR A 63 -1.75 -2.72 21.38
CA TYR A 63 -3.00 -2.24 21.97
C TYR A 63 -2.78 -1.77 23.41
N ALA A 64 -2.11 -2.57 24.25
CA ALA A 64 -1.80 -2.18 25.63
C ALA A 64 -1.01 -0.86 25.67
N ARG A 65 -0.06 -0.67 24.76
CA ARG A 65 0.72 0.57 24.63
C ARG A 65 -0.16 1.77 24.26
N ARG A 66 -0.95 1.66 23.19
CA ARG A 66 -1.88 2.73 22.78
C ARG A 66 -2.82 3.11 23.91
N LYS A 67 -3.40 2.12 24.59
CA LYS A 67 -4.27 2.32 25.75
C LYS A 67 -3.55 3.08 26.87
N ALA A 68 -2.36 2.63 27.28
CA ALA A 68 -1.60 3.27 28.34
C ALA A 68 -1.22 4.72 28.02
N VAL A 69 -0.85 5.02 26.77
CA VAL A 69 -0.49 6.38 26.33
C VAL A 69 -1.70 7.31 26.32
N LEU A 70 -2.85 6.81 25.84
CA LEU A 70 -4.05 7.63 25.64
C LEU A 70 -4.90 7.78 26.90
N GLU A 71 -4.82 6.85 27.85
CA GLU A 71 -5.70 6.78 29.03
C GLU A 71 -5.71 8.07 29.84
N ALA A 72 -4.54 8.61 30.21
CA ALA A 72 -4.45 9.85 30.99
C ALA A 72 -5.05 11.05 30.24
N VAL A 73 -4.77 11.14 28.93
CA VAL A 73 -5.22 12.25 28.08
C VAL A 73 -6.74 12.20 27.90
N ILE A 74 -7.29 11.01 27.64
CA ILE A 74 -8.74 10.80 27.48
C ILE A 74 -9.47 11.10 28.80
N ARG A 75 -8.93 10.66 29.95
CA ARG A 75 -9.52 10.95 31.27
C ARG A 75 -9.53 12.45 31.59
N GLU A 76 -8.49 13.19 31.21
CA GLU A 76 -8.48 14.66 31.38
C GLU A 76 -9.56 15.32 30.53
N LEU A 77 -9.66 14.93 29.25
CA LEU A 77 -10.69 15.45 28.36
C LEU A 77 -12.10 15.10 28.83
N GLN A 78 -12.31 13.91 29.37
CA GLN A 78 -13.59 13.51 29.95
C GLN A 78 -14.03 14.47 31.05
N LYS A 79 -13.15 14.78 32.02
CA LYS A 79 -13.45 15.74 33.09
C LYS A 79 -13.84 17.11 32.53
N LYS A 80 -13.18 17.56 31.46
CA LYS A 80 -13.47 18.85 30.81
C LYS A 80 -14.84 18.84 30.11
N VAL A 81 -15.15 17.77 29.37
CA VAL A 81 -16.46 17.56 28.74
C VAL A 81 -17.57 17.56 29.78
N GLU A 82 -17.41 16.80 30.87
CA GLU A 82 -18.37 16.73 31.96
C GLU A 82 -18.58 18.08 32.64
N LEU A 83 -17.49 18.82 32.89
CA LEU A 83 -17.56 20.15 33.48
C LEU A 83 -18.30 21.14 32.56
N GLN A 84 -17.94 21.18 31.27
CA GLN A 84 -18.62 22.04 30.29
C GLN A 84 -20.11 21.73 30.20
N ASN A 85 -20.46 20.45 30.03
CA ASN A 85 -21.84 20.00 29.91
C ASN A 85 -22.66 20.32 31.17
N ARG A 86 -22.04 20.26 32.36
CA ARG A 86 -22.68 20.63 33.64
C ARG A 86 -22.88 22.13 33.78
N MET A 87 -21.87 22.92 33.42
CA MET A 87 -21.90 24.38 33.57
C MET A 87 -22.85 25.09 32.59
N LYS A 88 -23.21 24.43 31.47
CA LYS A 88 -24.10 24.97 30.42
C LYS A 88 -23.61 26.32 29.84
N THR A 89 -22.31 26.60 29.94
CA THR A 89 -21.66 27.81 29.42
C THR A 89 -21.30 27.71 27.93
N ALA A 90 -21.49 26.53 27.34
CA ALA A 90 -21.30 26.21 25.94
C ALA A 90 -22.34 25.16 25.49
N PRO A 91 -22.53 24.94 24.17
CA PRO A 91 -23.40 23.87 23.68
C PRO A 91 -23.03 22.51 24.26
N LEU A 92 -24.06 21.73 24.60
CA LEU A 92 -23.92 20.37 25.11
C LEU A 92 -23.24 19.47 24.07
N ILE A 93 -22.08 18.90 24.43
CA ILE A 93 -21.42 17.88 23.60
C ILE A 93 -22.10 16.55 23.86
N LYS A 94 -22.74 15.97 22.83
CA LYS A 94 -23.57 14.78 22.95
C LYS A 94 -22.87 13.48 22.55
N ALA A 95 -22.12 13.50 21.45
CA ALA A 95 -21.53 12.31 20.84
C ALA A 95 -20.42 12.68 19.85
N MET A 96 -19.62 11.69 19.44
CA MET A 96 -18.69 11.75 18.34
C MET A 96 -19.16 10.83 17.20
N ARG A 97 -19.35 11.40 16.01
CA ARG A 97 -19.84 10.70 14.80
C ARG A 97 -18.79 10.83 13.71
N LEU A 98 -18.19 9.71 13.31
CA LEU A 98 -17.05 9.70 12.40
C LEU A 98 -17.48 9.32 10.97
N TYR A 99 -16.88 10.00 10.00
CA TYR A 99 -16.96 9.72 8.57
C TYR A 99 -15.54 9.49 8.08
N VAL A 100 -15.20 8.25 7.75
CA VAL A 100 -13.84 7.81 7.47
C VAL A 100 -13.72 7.43 6.00
N TYR A 101 -12.77 8.03 5.28
CA TYR A 101 -12.50 7.71 3.89
C TYR A 101 -11.06 7.22 3.74
N GLY A 102 -10.85 6.18 2.93
CA GLY A 102 -9.52 5.65 2.67
C GLY A 102 -9.41 5.04 1.28
N PHE A 103 -8.25 5.21 0.65
CA PHE A 103 -7.89 4.59 -0.62
C PHE A 103 -6.59 3.80 -0.45
N SER A 104 -6.48 2.63 -1.08
CA SER A 104 -5.25 1.84 -1.13
C SER A 104 -4.84 1.36 0.28
N ARG A 105 -3.58 1.59 0.65
CA ARG A 105 -3.09 1.43 2.02
C ARG A 105 -3.80 2.35 3.01
N GLY A 106 -4.25 3.53 2.59
CA GLY A 106 -5.10 4.39 3.42
C GLY A 106 -6.47 3.77 3.73
N ALA A 107 -7.01 2.91 2.85
CA ALA A 107 -8.22 2.13 3.14
C ALA A 107 -7.93 1.02 4.18
N ALA A 108 -6.75 0.40 4.11
CA ALA A 108 -6.29 -0.54 5.12
C ALA A 108 -6.09 0.17 6.47
N GLU A 109 -5.45 1.34 6.46
CA GLU A 109 -5.31 2.21 7.64
C GLU A 109 -6.66 2.60 8.23
N ALA A 110 -7.68 2.92 7.41
CA ALA A 110 -9.03 3.22 7.88
C ALA A 110 -9.71 2.03 8.58
N ARG A 111 -9.56 0.83 8.03
CA ARG A 111 -10.09 -0.41 8.64
C ARG A 111 -9.39 -0.75 9.95
N THR A 112 -8.06 -0.63 9.98
CA THR A 112 -7.27 -0.83 11.20
C THR A 112 -7.57 0.25 12.25
N PHE A 113 -7.70 1.51 11.84
CA PHE A 113 -8.12 2.62 12.70
C PHE A 113 -9.45 2.30 13.38
N ALA A 114 -10.45 1.81 12.64
CA ALA A 114 -11.73 1.43 13.20
C ALA A 114 -11.60 0.31 14.24
N ASN A 115 -10.86 -0.75 13.94
CA ASN A 115 -10.62 -1.85 14.89
C ASN A 115 -9.91 -1.37 16.17
N TRP A 116 -8.88 -0.54 16.03
CA TRP A 116 -8.15 -0.03 17.20
C TRP A 116 -9.01 0.93 18.02
N LEU A 117 -9.79 1.79 17.35
CA LEU A 117 -10.72 2.68 18.02
C LEU A 117 -11.82 1.90 18.73
N GLU A 118 -12.35 0.84 18.12
CA GLU A 118 -13.34 -0.04 18.73
C GLU A 118 -12.79 -0.62 20.03
N ALA A 119 -11.60 -1.23 19.98
CA ALA A 119 -10.96 -1.81 21.14
C ALA A 119 -10.69 -0.78 22.25
N LEU A 120 -10.31 0.45 21.89
CA LEU A 120 -10.01 1.53 22.85
C LEU A 120 -11.26 2.13 23.49
N THR A 121 -12.42 2.02 22.85
CA THR A 121 -13.66 2.70 23.28
C THR A 121 -14.73 1.75 23.80
N LYS A 122 -14.57 0.45 23.56
CA LYS A 122 -15.48 -0.58 24.06
C LYS A 122 -15.51 -0.60 25.58
N VAL A 123 -16.71 -0.46 26.13
CA VAL A 123 -17.00 -0.54 27.57
C VAL A 123 -18.26 -1.37 27.79
N GLU A 124 -18.37 -1.99 28.95
CA GLU A 124 -19.59 -2.70 29.36
C GLU A 124 -20.32 -1.81 30.37
N VAL A 125 -21.58 -1.46 30.07
CA VAL A 125 -22.44 -0.62 30.92
C VAL A 125 -23.73 -1.39 31.16
N GLU A 126 -24.02 -1.73 32.42
CA GLU A 126 -25.24 -2.45 32.80
C GLU A 126 -25.47 -3.78 32.06
N GLY A 127 -24.40 -4.41 31.57
CA GLY A 127 -24.46 -5.65 30.79
C GLY A 127 -24.64 -5.46 29.27
N GLU A 128 -24.66 -4.21 28.81
CA GLU A 128 -24.66 -3.85 27.38
C GLU A 128 -23.31 -3.32 26.94
N THR A 129 -22.80 -3.85 25.83
CA THR A 129 -21.60 -3.32 25.17
C THR A 129 -21.90 -1.94 24.57
N CYS A 130 -21.18 -0.93 25.04
CA CYS A 130 -21.23 0.45 24.56
C CYS A 130 -19.85 0.90 24.06
N TYR A 131 -19.81 1.99 23.32
CA TYR A 131 -18.56 2.59 22.82
C TYR A 131 -18.47 4.04 23.26
N LEU A 132 -17.51 4.34 24.15
CA LEU A 132 -17.33 5.66 24.74
C LEU A 132 -15.91 6.18 24.51
N PHE A 133 -15.81 7.42 24.04
CA PHE A 133 -14.56 8.18 23.98
C PHE A 133 -14.66 9.40 24.90
N ALA A 134 -13.83 9.46 25.94
CA ALA A 134 -13.89 10.50 26.97
C ALA A 134 -15.30 10.66 27.59
N GLY A 135 -16.01 9.54 27.81
CA GLY A 135 -17.37 9.50 28.34
C GLY A 135 -18.48 9.82 27.32
N LEU A 136 -18.14 10.14 26.07
CA LEU A 136 -19.10 10.42 25.01
C LEU A 136 -19.35 9.19 24.12
N PRO A 137 -20.60 8.89 23.75
CA PRO A 137 -20.89 7.90 22.70
C PRO A 137 -20.12 8.19 21.42
N ILE A 138 -19.46 7.17 20.88
CA ILE A 138 -18.69 7.26 19.63
C ILE A 138 -19.12 6.18 18.64
N SER A 139 -19.27 6.55 17.37
CA SER A 139 -19.46 5.60 16.27
C SER A 139 -18.86 6.11 14.96
N ILE A 140 -18.62 5.18 14.05
CA ILE A 140 -18.33 5.42 12.65
C ILE A 140 -19.65 5.33 11.89
N ALA A 141 -20.23 6.48 11.57
CA ALA A 141 -21.47 6.58 10.82
C ALA A 141 -21.29 6.12 9.36
N PHE A 142 -20.13 6.39 8.79
CA PHE A 142 -19.79 5.99 7.43
C PHE A 142 -18.31 5.66 7.27
N MET A 143 -18.03 4.56 6.60
CA MET A 143 -16.69 4.20 6.12
C MET A 143 -16.72 4.03 4.59
N GLY A 144 -16.03 4.92 3.88
CA GLY A 144 -15.87 4.88 2.43
C GLY A 144 -14.49 4.38 2.04
N LEU A 145 -14.41 3.23 1.39
CA LEU A 145 -13.17 2.57 1.02
C LEU A 145 -13.03 2.52 -0.50
N PHE A 146 -11.83 2.79 -1.01
CA PHE A 146 -11.45 2.56 -2.39
C PHE A 146 -10.32 1.53 -2.42
N ASP A 147 -10.58 0.41 -3.08
CA ASP A 147 -9.65 -0.64 -3.49
C ASP A 147 -8.57 -0.94 -2.42
N THR A 148 -8.98 -1.57 -1.31
CA THR A 148 -8.11 -1.75 -0.14
C THR A 148 -6.92 -2.63 -0.49
N VAL A 149 -5.72 -2.16 -0.15
CA VAL A 149 -4.47 -2.91 -0.29
C VAL A 149 -3.70 -2.79 1.01
N ALA A 150 -3.61 -3.88 1.78
CA ALA A 150 -2.85 -3.89 3.03
C ALA A 150 -1.42 -4.38 2.89
N SER A 151 -0.94 -4.53 1.65
CA SER A 151 0.27 -5.26 1.35
C SER A 151 1.56 -4.51 1.70
N VAL A 152 2.61 -5.25 2.04
CA VAL A 152 3.98 -4.72 2.06
C VAL A 152 4.54 -4.64 0.64
N GLY A 153 5.17 -3.52 0.27
CA GLY A 153 5.73 -3.33 -1.08
C GLY A 153 6.96 -4.19 -1.41
N VAL A 154 7.08 -5.42 -0.87
CA VAL A 154 8.28 -6.27 -0.91
C VAL A 154 8.19 -7.49 -1.85
N ALA A 155 7.03 -7.80 -2.44
CA ALA A 155 6.88 -8.99 -3.29
C ALA A 155 7.57 -8.92 -4.67
N TYR A 156 8.40 -7.91 -4.92
CA TYR A 156 8.96 -7.63 -6.25
C TYR A 156 10.18 -8.50 -6.64
N LEU A 157 10.67 -9.38 -5.76
CA LEU A 157 11.95 -10.08 -5.91
C LEU A 157 11.85 -11.61 -6.17
N ALA A 158 10.63 -12.16 -6.22
CA ALA A 158 10.38 -13.54 -6.64
C ALA A 158 8.88 -13.73 -6.99
N PRO A 159 8.38 -14.92 -7.37
CA PRO A 159 6.96 -15.17 -7.64
C PRO A 159 6.14 -15.18 -6.34
N PHE A 160 6.13 -14.04 -5.66
CA PHE A 160 5.52 -13.83 -4.37
C PHE A 160 4.23 -13.05 -4.52
N ALA A 161 3.27 -13.32 -3.63
CA ALA A 161 2.20 -12.40 -3.33
C ALA A 161 2.58 -11.64 -2.06
N SER A 162 2.50 -10.30 -2.11
CA SER A 162 2.62 -9.51 -0.88
C SER A 162 1.43 -9.85 0.02
N GLY A 163 1.69 -10.12 1.30
CA GLY A 163 0.67 -10.21 2.33
C GLY A 163 0.61 -8.93 3.17
N HIS A 164 -0.15 -8.95 4.26
CA HIS A 164 -0.45 -7.77 5.09
C HIS A 164 0.77 -7.16 5.78
N MET A 165 0.76 -5.83 5.95
CA MET A 165 1.66 -5.12 6.89
C MET A 165 1.43 -5.62 8.31
N GLY A 166 2.47 -5.58 9.15
CA GLY A 166 2.37 -6.11 10.52
C GLY A 166 1.25 -5.51 11.37
N TRP A 167 0.84 -4.26 11.13
CA TRP A 167 -0.30 -3.63 11.80
C TRP A 167 -1.66 -4.00 11.18
N ALA A 168 -1.68 -4.41 9.92
CA ALA A 168 -2.89 -4.75 9.17
C ALA A 168 -3.30 -6.20 9.44
N ASP A 169 -2.35 -7.07 9.76
CA ASP A 169 -2.64 -8.43 10.18
C ASP A 169 -3.63 -8.43 11.36
N ASN A 170 -4.71 -9.22 11.24
CA ASN A 170 -5.83 -9.29 12.18
C ASN A 170 -6.64 -8.00 12.41
N SER A 171 -6.46 -6.94 11.62
CA SER A 171 -7.13 -5.65 11.84
C SER A 171 -7.86 -5.09 10.61
N LEU A 172 -7.99 -5.88 9.55
CA LEU A 172 -8.73 -5.52 8.35
C LEU A 172 -10.19 -5.98 8.37
N ARG A 173 -10.55 -7.00 9.15
CA ARG A 173 -11.96 -7.38 9.33
C ARG A 173 -12.76 -6.17 9.80
N LEU A 174 -13.87 -5.86 9.14
CA LEU A 174 -14.75 -4.79 9.61
C LEU A 174 -15.35 -5.15 10.98
N SER A 175 -15.64 -4.15 11.80
CA SER A 175 -16.33 -4.34 13.08
C SER A 175 -17.64 -5.11 12.90
N ASP A 176 -17.82 -6.15 13.71
CA ASP A 176 -19.09 -6.89 13.74
C ASP A 176 -20.22 -6.10 14.43
N SER A 177 -19.90 -5.02 15.17
CA SER A 177 -20.86 -4.20 15.88
C SER A 177 -21.56 -3.16 15.00
N GLU A 178 -22.86 -3.36 14.75
CA GLU A 178 -23.72 -2.45 13.96
C GLU A 178 -23.89 -1.06 14.57
N VAL A 179 -23.69 -0.94 15.88
CA VAL A 179 -23.75 0.33 16.60
C VAL A 179 -22.43 1.10 16.48
N PHE A 180 -21.29 0.40 16.43
CA PHE A 180 -19.98 1.04 16.28
C PHE A 180 -19.69 1.43 14.84
N LEU A 181 -19.95 0.54 13.87
CA LEU A 181 -19.79 0.80 12.44
C LEU A 181 -21.15 0.68 11.74
N GLU A 182 -21.75 1.81 11.39
CA GLU A 182 -23.14 1.86 10.92
C GLU A 182 -23.26 1.50 9.43
N ARG A 183 -22.38 2.06 8.58
CA ARG A 183 -22.38 1.85 7.12
C ARG A 183 -20.96 1.77 6.57
N CYS A 184 -20.71 0.80 5.68
CA CYS A 184 -19.46 0.73 4.92
C CYS A 184 -19.71 0.53 3.41
N VAL A 185 -19.04 1.31 2.58
CA VAL A 185 -19.04 1.16 1.11
C VAL A 185 -17.60 0.93 0.66
N HIS A 186 -17.38 -0.11 -0.13
CA HIS A 186 -16.06 -0.41 -0.69
C HIS A 186 -16.14 -0.51 -2.22
N LEU A 187 -15.46 0.39 -2.93
CA LEU A 187 -15.37 0.37 -4.39
C LEU A 187 -14.05 -0.30 -4.81
N VAL A 188 -14.09 -1.35 -5.64
CA VAL A 188 -12.92 -2.18 -5.98
C VAL A 188 -12.63 -2.21 -7.48
N SER A 189 -11.35 -2.27 -7.84
CA SER A 189 -10.88 -2.32 -9.23
C SER A 189 -11.02 -3.71 -9.83
N ALA A 190 -11.62 -3.78 -11.02
CA ALA A 190 -11.79 -5.01 -11.78
C ALA A 190 -10.57 -5.45 -12.58
N HIS A 191 -9.67 -4.53 -12.95
CA HIS A 191 -8.60 -4.80 -13.91
C HIS A 191 -7.19 -4.75 -13.30
N GLU A 192 -7.02 -4.36 -12.03
CA GLU A 192 -5.72 -4.39 -11.35
C GLU A 192 -5.17 -5.83 -11.24
N GLN A 193 -3.90 -6.04 -11.59
CA GLN A 193 -3.27 -7.36 -11.65
C GLN A 193 -1.85 -7.41 -11.06
N ARG A 194 -1.32 -6.30 -10.51
CA ARG A 194 0.01 -6.29 -9.89
C ARG A 194 0.06 -7.20 -8.66
N ALA A 195 1.14 -7.97 -8.53
CA ALA A 195 1.33 -8.91 -7.43
C ALA A 195 1.47 -8.20 -6.07
N CYS A 196 1.99 -6.97 -6.10
CA CYS A 196 2.12 -6.10 -4.94
C CYS A 196 0.84 -5.31 -4.59
N PHE A 197 -0.24 -5.39 -5.36
CA PHE A 197 -1.54 -4.75 -5.04
C PHE A 197 -2.67 -5.78 -4.86
N PRO A 198 -2.53 -6.77 -3.95
CA PRO A 198 -3.63 -7.67 -3.63
C PRO A 198 -4.82 -6.88 -3.05
N LEU A 199 -6.03 -7.30 -3.40
CA LEU A 199 -7.25 -6.71 -2.86
C LEU A 199 -7.58 -7.33 -1.50
N ASP A 200 -7.89 -6.50 -0.52
CA ASP A 200 -8.54 -6.94 0.71
C ASP A 200 -10.04 -6.65 0.61
N SER A 201 -10.85 -7.65 0.30
CA SER A 201 -12.31 -7.51 0.29
C SER A 201 -12.84 -7.27 1.71
N ILE A 202 -14.01 -6.67 1.81
CA ILE A 202 -14.78 -6.57 3.07
C ILE A 202 -15.66 -7.79 3.33
N ARG A 203 -15.69 -8.77 2.41
CA ARG A 203 -16.40 -10.04 2.59
C ARG A 203 -15.65 -10.91 3.60
N ARG A 204 -16.40 -11.55 4.51
CA ARG A 204 -15.84 -12.38 5.58
C ARG A 204 -16.80 -13.43 6.10
N LYS A 205 -16.31 -14.48 6.75
CA LYS A 205 -17.17 -15.43 7.48
C LYS A 205 -17.83 -14.75 8.67
N ALA A 206 -19.12 -15.00 8.87
CA ALA A 206 -19.81 -14.55 10.08
C ALA A 206 -19.25 -15.25 11.33
N ARG A 207 -18.85 -16.52 11.19
CA ARG A 207 -18.16 -17.30 12.21
C ARG A 207 -16.81 -17.79 11.63
N PRO A 208 -15.69 -17.13 11.95
CA PRO A 208 -14.40 -17.44 11.32
C PRO A 208 -13.89 -18.85 11.68
N ASP A 209 -14.20 -19.35 12.87
CA ASP A 209 -13.77 -20.67 13.34
C ASP A 209 -14.65 -21.83 12.82
N ASP A 210 -15.75 -21.51 12.12
CA ASP A 210 -16.63 -22.51 11.52
C ASP A 210 -16.22 -22.73 10.05
N PRO A 211 -15.62 -23.88 9.70
CA PRO A 211 -15.11 -24.13 8.35
C PRO A 211 -16.22 -24.20 7.30
N LEU A 212 -17.46 -24.47 7.70
CA LEU A 212 -18.62 -24.55 6.82
C LEU A 212 -19.37 -23.21 6.70
N CYS A 213 -19.00 -22.20 7.49
CA CYS A 213 -19.61 -20.88 7.40
C CYS A 213 -19.20 -20.20 6.08
N PRO A 214 -20.14 -19.80 5.21
CA PRO A 214 -19.80 -19.10 3.98
C PRO A 214 -19.29 -17.68 4.27
N SER A 215 -18.38 -17.20 3.43
CA SER A 215 -17.96 -15.80 3.43
C SER A 215 -19.09 -14.93 2.85
N THR A 216 -19.49 -13.90 3.60
CA THR A 216 -20.60 -13.00 3.26
C THR A 216 -20.26 -11.56 3.64
N TYR A 217 -21.04 -10.61 3.14
CA TYR A 217 -20.99 -9.22 3.60
C TYR A 217 -21.78 -9.07 4.89
N ARG A 218 -21.29 -8.20 5.79
CA ARG A 218 -21.95 -7.85 7.04
C ARG A 218 -23.10 -6.88 6.73
N ASN A 219 -24.12 -6.82 7.58
CA ASN A 219 -25.28 -5.95 7.34
C ASN A 219 -24.87 -4.47 7.20
N ASN A 220 -25.53 -3.72 6.30
CA ASN A 220 -25.17 -2.34 5.97
C ASN A 220 -23.73 -2.16 5.43
N THR A 221 -23.09 -3.22 4.94
CA THR A 221 -21.85 -3.11 4.15
C THR A 221 -22.07 -3.55 2.72
N VAL A 222 -21.43 -2.88 1.76
CA VAL A 222 -21.54 -3.22 0.33
C VAL A 222 -20.19 -3.05 -0.36
N GLU A 223 -19.92 -3.92 -1.33
CA GLU A 223 -18.72 -3.88 -2.15
C GLU A 223 -19.14 -3.81 -3.64
N TYR A 224 -18.64 -2.80 -4.36
CA TYR A 224 -18.98 -2.55 -5.76
C TYR A 224 -17.75 -2.71 -6.64
N LEU A 225 -17.91 -3.44 -7.74
CA LEU A 225 -16.87 -3.61 -8.75
C LEU A 225 -16.89 -2.44 -9.75
N TYR A 226 -15.72 -1.87 -10.05
CA TYR A 226 -15.52 -0.73 -10.94
C TYR A 226 -14.50 -1.05 -12.05
N PRO A 227 -14.62 -0.45 -13.25
CA PRO A 227 -13.63 -0.62 -14.29
C PRO A 227 -12.35 0.13 -13.94
N GLY A 228 -11.27 -0.31 -14.57
CA GLY A 228 -9.95 0.30 -14.48
C GLY A 228 -9.05 -0.38 -13.46
N MET A 229 -7.84 0.14 -13.33
CA MET A 229 -6.81 -0.28 -12.38
C MET A 229 -7.02 0.36 -11.01
N HIS A 230 -6.06 0.20 -10.10
CA HIS A 230 -6.12 0.69 -8.72
C HIS A 230 -6.51 2.19 -8.60
N SER A 231 -5.78 3.08 -9.28
CA SER A 231 -6.02 4.53 -9.20
C SER A 231 -7.09 5.02 -10.18
N ASP A 232 -7.58 4.19 -11.10
CA ASP A 232 -8.79 4.47 -11.86
C ASP A 232 -10.04 4.42 -10.97
N VAL A 233 -9.95 3.76 -9.81
CA VAL A 233 -11.02 3.72 -8.81
C VAL A 233 -10.77 4.73 -7.70
N GLY A 234 -9.57 4.76 -7.12
CA GLY A 234 -9.26 5.63 -5.98
C GLY A 234 -8.84 7.06 -6.32
N GLY A 235 -8.57 7.35 -7.59
CA GLY A 235 -8.02 8.63 -8.05
C GLY A 235 -6.50 8.73 -7.89
N GLY A 236 -5.91 9.67 -8.62
CA GLY A 236 -4.48 9.99 -8.53
C GLY A 236 -3.73 10.01 -9.86
N TYR A 237 -4.36 9.57 -10.95
CA TYR A 237 -3.85 9.80 -12.30
C TYR A 237 -4.20 11.24 -12.76
N PRO A 238 -3.24 12.02 -13.28
CA PRO A 238 -3.56 13.29 -13.91
C PRO A 238 -4.15 13.07 -15.32
N PRO A 239 -4.92 14.03 -15.85
CA PRO A 239 -5.32 14.03 -17.25
C PRO A 239 -4.10 13.92 -18.18
N GLY A 240 -4.19 13.08 -19.21
CA GLY A 240 -3.13 12.83 -20.19
C GLY A 240 -2.14 11.72 -19.83
N ASP A 241 -2.09 11.27 -18.57
CA ASP A 241 -1.20 10.17 -18.14
C ASP A 241 -1.46 8.92 -18.99
N GLN A 242 -0.39 8.30 -19.52
CA GLN A 242 -0.50 7.16 -20.44
C GLN A 242 -1.40 7.40 -21.68
N GLY A 243 -1.65 8.67 -22.03
CA GLY A 243 -2.53 9.05 -23.13
C GLY A 243 -4.02 8.99 -22.81
N LYS A 244 -4.39 8.86 -21.53
CA LYS A 244 -5.77 8.71 -21.04
C LYS A 244 -6.38 10.06 -20.63
N SER A 245 -7.69 10.19 -20.71
CA SER A 245 -8.45 11.35 -20.20
C SER A 245 -7.92 12.70 -20.71
N ARG A 246 -7.57 12.77 -22.00
CA ARG A 246 -6.78 13.87 -22.60
C ARG A 246 -7.48 15.23 -22.59
N GLU A 247 -8.80 15.26 -22.51
CA GLU A 247 -9.58 16.52 -22.57
C GLU A 247 -9.71 17.20 -21.20
N GLY A 248 -9.23 16.58 -20.12
CA GLY A 248 -9.15 17.22 -18.79
C GLY A 248 -9.62 16.33 -17.63
N SER A 249 -9.70 16.93 -16.44
CA SER A 249 -10.07 16.25 -15.19
C SER A 249 -11.46 15.59 -15.23
N HIS A 250 -12.41 16.21 -15.94
CA HIS A 250 -13.78 15.70 -16.10
C HIS A 250 -13.87 14.41 -16.93
N GLU A 251 -12.82 14.03 -17.65
CA GLU A 251 -12.71 12.75 -18.35
C GLU A 251 -12.01 11.67 -17.51
N VAL A 252 -11.49 11.97 -16.32
CA VAL A 252 -10.75 10.96 -15.54
C VAL A 252 -11.70 9.89 -14.99
N LEU A 253 -11.39 8.61 -15.25
CA LEU A 253 -12.29 7.49 -14.91
C LEU A 253 -12.70 7.44 -13.43
N SER A 254 -11.81 7.84 -12.53
CA SER A 254 -12.06 7.87 -11.08
C SER A 254 -13.15 8.84 -10.65
N GLN A 255 -13.53 9.80 -11.51
CA GLN A 255 -14.65 10.70 -11.23
C GLN A 255 -15.96 9.92 -10.97
N ILE A 256 -16.19 8.81 -11.68
CA ILE A 256 -17.41 8.01 -11.47
C ILE A 256 -17.44 7.36 -10.07
N ALA A 257 -16.29 6.86 -9.60
CA ALA A 257 -16.17 6.29 -8.26
C ALA A 257 -16.28 7.38 -7.18
N LEU A 258 -15.68 8.55 -7.42
CA LEU A 258 -15.78 9.73 -6.55
C LEU A 258 -17.25 10.14 -6.34
N HIS A 259 -18.02 10.29 -7.42
CA HIS A 259 -19.45 10.64 -7.37
C HIS A 259 -20.29 9.60 -6.63
N HIS A 260 -20.03 8.31 -6.86
CA HIS A 260 -20.76 7.26 -6.15
C HIS A 260 -20.46 7.31 -4.65
N MET A 261 -19.19 7.44 -4.26
CA MET A 261 -18.82 7.55 -2.85
C MET A 261 -19.41 8.80 -2.19
N PHE A 262 -19.36 9.94 -2.86
CA PHE A 262 -19.99 11.18 -2.41
C PHE A 262 -21.49 10.97 -2.16
N SER A 263 -22.20 10.38 -3.12
CA SER A 263 -23.63 10.06 -2.99
C SER A 263 -23.90 9.13 -1.79
N GLU A 264 -23.13 8.06 -1.61
CA GLU A 264 -23.32 7.13 -0.50
C GLU A 264 -23.06 7.78 0.87
N ALA A 265 -22.03 8.61 0.98
CA ALA A 265 -21.72 9.36 2.19
C ALA A 265 -22.80 10.42 2.50
N TYR A 266 -23.24 11.15 1.46
CA TYR A 266 -24.25 12.21 1.61
C TYR A 266 -25.60 11.65 2.07
N LYS A 267 -26.02 10.48 1.55
CA LYS A 267 -27.28 9.80 1.96
C LYS A 267 -27.35 9.48 3.45
N VAL A 268 -26.21 9.26 4.11
CA VAL A 268 -26.14 8.95 5.55
C VAL A 268 -25.80 10.19 6.40
N GLY A 269 -25.83 11.38 5.82
CA GLY A 269 -25.66 12.64 6.55
C GLY A 269 -24.20 13.06 6.78
N ALA A 270 -23.26 12.57 5.95
CA ALA A 270 -21.89 13.07 6.00
C ALA A 270 -21.86 14.60 5.82
N PRO A 271 -21.04 15.34 6.60
CA PRO A 271 -20.95 16.79 6.55
C PRO A 271 -20.15 17.25 5.33
N LEU A 272 -20.70 16.99 4.15
CA LEU A 272 -20.11 17.33 2.86
C LEU A 272 -20.74 18.62 2.32
N GLN A 273 -19.91 19.40 1.63
CA GLN A 273 -20.39 20.51 0.82
C GLN A 273 -21.24 19.98 -0.35
N ALA A 274 -22.05 20.85 -0.94
CA ALA A 274 -22.85 20.52 -2.10
C ALA A 274 -22.88 21.70 -3.10
N PRO A 275 -23.20 21.45 -4.38
CA PRO A 275 -23.43 22.51 -5.35
C PRO A 275 -24.49 23.49 -4.84
N ARG A 276 -24.26 24.79 -5.05
CA ARG A 276 -25.13 25.86 -4.53
C ARG A 276 -26.61 25.63 -4.83
N ASP A 277 -26.93 25.14 -6.02
CA ASP A 277 -28.31 24.98 -6.49
C ASP A 277 -28.99 23.72 -5.97
N SER A 278 -28.25 22.81 -5.33
CA SER A 278 -28.82 21.65 -4.63
C SER A 278 -29.28 21.98 -3.21
N LEU A 279 -28.92 23.16 -2.67
CA LEU A 279 -29.25 23.59 -1.31
C LEU A 279 -30.46 24.53 -1.25
N HIS A 280 -31.33 24.32 -0.25
CA HIS A 280 -32.45 25.22 0.00
C HIS A 280 -31.98 26.62 0.42
N ALA A 281 -32.79 27.65 0.15
CA ALA A 281 -32.44 29.05 0.47
C ALA A 281 -32.06 29.26 1.96
N ASN A 282 -32.78 28.60 2.88
CA ASN A 282 -32.50 28.66 4.31
C ASN A 282 -31.15 28.02 4.70
N GLN A 283 -30.73 26.94 4.01
CA GLN A 283 -29.43 26.30 4.25
C GLN A 283 -28.30 27.21 3.78
N ARG A 284 -28.46 27.82 2.60
CA ARG A 284 -27.48 28.78 2.05
C ARG A 284 -27.28 30.00 2.95
N GLU A 285 -28.35 30.49 3.58
CA GLU A 285 -28.29 31.63 4.48
C GLU A 285 -27.69 31.27 5.85
N ARG A 286 -28.14 30.17 6.47
CA ARG A 286 -27.72 29.80 7.83
C ARG A 286 -26.39 29.06 7.89
N SER A 287 -25.95 28.45 6.79
CA SER A 287 -24.76 27.60 6.75
C SER A 287 -24.07 27.74 5.38
N PRO A 288 -23.55 28.93 5.05
CA PRO A 288 -22.94 29.20 3.75
C PRO A 288 -21.72 28.32 3.47
N TRP A 289 -21.05 27.81 4.50
CA TRP A 289 -19.93 26.87 4.40
C TRP A 289 -20.30 25.50 3.77
N LEU A 290 -21.60 25.18 3.65
CA LEU A 290 -22.09 23.98 2.96
C LEU A 290 -22.01 24.11 1.44
N ILE A 291 -21.80 25.30 0.90
CA ILE A 291 -21.70 25.52 -0.55
C ILE A 291 -20.29 25.15 -0.98
N MET A 292 -20.16 24.32 -2.02
CA MET A 292 -18.88 24.07 -2.67
C MET A 292 -18.29 25.36 -3.24
N GLU A 293 -17.00 25.59 -3.01
CA GLU A 293 -16.25 26.62 -3.74
C GLU A 293 -16.07 26.20 -5.21
N ASP A 294 -15.84 27.15 -6.11
CA ASP A 294 -15.77 26.88 -7.56
C ASP A 294 -14.72 25.82 -7.91
N GLU A 295 -13.52 25.88 -7.31
CA GLU A 295 -12.47 24.86 -7.49
C GLU A 295 -12.93 23.47 -7.02
N THR A 296 -13.68 23.40 -5.92
CA THR A 296 -14.23 22.12 -5.43
C THR A 296 -15.30 21.61 -6.39
N LEU A 297 -16.17 22.49 -6.90
CA LEU A 297 -17.20 22.11 -7.86
C LEU A 297 -16.58 21.58 -9.17
N GLU A 298 -15.59 22.29 -9.72
CA GLU A 298 -14.84 21.88 -10.92
C GLU A 298 -14.10 20.54 -10.71
N SER A 299 -13.59 20.28 -9.50
CA SER A 299 -12.97 18.98 -9.18
C SER A 299 -13.95 17.80 -9.20
N TYR A 300 -15.26 18.06 -9.14
CA TYR A 300 -16.34 17.08 -9.29
C TYR A 300 -16.90 17.05 -10.71
N ASP A 301 -16.36 17.77 -11.68
CA ASP A 301 -16.88 17.68 -13.05
C ASP A 301 -16.68 16.26 -13.61
N VAL A 302 -17.64 15.84 -14.44
CA VAL A 302 -17.66 14.53 -15.11
C VAL A 302 -18.38 14.67 -16.45
N SER A 303 -17.80 14.16 -17.53
CA SER A 303 -18.43 14.27 -18.85
C SER A 303 -19.53 13.25 -19.09
N GLU A 304 -20.47 13.60 -19.96
CA GLU A 304 -21.48 12.67 -20.48
C GLU A 304 -20.84 11.51 -21.25
N SER A 305 -19.73 11.76 -21.96
CA SER A 305 -18.99 10.74 -22.71
C SER A 305 -18.45 9.64 -21.78
N LEU A 306 -17.74 10.04 -20.72
CA LEU A 306 -17.24 9.11 -19.71
C LEU A 306 -18.39 8.31 -19.07
N ILE A 307 -19.50 8.98 -18.71
CA ILE A 307 -20.68 8.32 -18.14
C ILE A 307 -21.25 7.26 -19.11
N GLN A 308 -21.32 7.57 -20.41
CA GLN A 308 -21.82 6.65 -21.42
C GLN A 308 -20.91 5.41 -21.56
N HIS A 309 -19.60 5.61 -21.64
CA HIS A 309 -18.62 4.52 -21.73
C HIS A 309 -18.65 3.63 -20.48
N PHE A 310 -18.70 4.23 -19.29
CA PHE A 310 -18.84 3.51 -18.03
C PHE A 310 -20.15 2.69 -17.96
N ASN A 311 -21.28 3.29 -18.35
CA ASN A 311 -22.57 2.59 -18.34
C ASN A 311 -22.61 1.45 -19.37
N THR A 312 -21.91 1.58 -20.49
CA THR A 312 -21.75 0.47 -21.43
C THR A 312 -20.90 -0.65 -20.82
N TRP A 313 -19.80 -0.33 -20.13
CA TRP A 313 -19.04 -1.36 -19.40
C TRP A 313 -19.88 -2.09 -18.35
N ARG A 314 -20.80 -1.40 -17.67
CA ARG A 314 -21.70 -2.03 -16.70
C ARG A 314 -22.60 -3.12 -17.30
N THR A 315 -22.96 -3.05 -18.59
CA THR A 315 -23.77 -4.09 -19.25
C THR A 315 -22.99 -5.40 -19.41
N THR A 316 -21.66 -5.35 -19.34
CA THR A 316 -20.78 -6.53 -19.42
C THR A 316 -20.66 -7.31 -18.11
N LEU A 317 -21.15 -6.75 -16.99
CA LEU A 317 -21.07 -7.39 -15.69
C LEU A 317 -21.96 -8.63 -15.65
N ILE A 318 -21.43 -9.71 -15.07
CA ILE A 318 -22.16 -10.96 -14.86
C ILE A 318 -22.53 -11.11 -13.37
N PRO A 319 -23.68 -11.70 -13.05
CA PRO A 319 -24.03 -12.00 -11.67
C PRO A 319 -23.10 -13.09 -11.12
N GLY A 320 -22.68 -12.95 -9.87
CA GLY A 320 -21.83 -13.93 -9.21
C GLY A 320 -21.05 -13.34 -8.03
N PRO A 321 -20.24 -14.17 -7.35
CA PRO A 321 -19.29 -13.68 -6.37
C PRO A 321 -18.20 -12.85 -7.05
N LEU A 322 -17.47 -12.06 -6.24
CA LEU A 322 -16.44 -11.14 -6.70
C LEU A 322 -15.42 -11.80 -7.62
N GLU A 323 -14.99 -13.02 -7.30
CA GLU A 323 -14.01 -13.80 -8.05
C GLU A 323 -14.48 -14.01 -9.50
N THR A 324 -15.70 -14.49 -9.69
CA THR A 324 -16.27 -14.76 -11.01
C THR A 324 -16.41 -13.49 -11.84
N ALA A 325 -16.85 -12.39 -11.21
CA ALA A 325 -16.97 -11.10 -11.89
C ALA A 325 -15.59 -10.57 -12.30
N MET A 326 -14.59 -10.65 -11.43
CA MET A 326 -13.22 -10.22 -11.71
C MET A 326 -12.53 -11.08 -12.77
N GLU A 327 -12.72 -12.40 -12.75
CA GLU A 327 -12.20 -13.30 -13.80
C GLU A 327 -12.78 -12.96 -15.18
N HIS A 328 -14.09 -12.67 -15.23
CA HIS A 328 -14.74 -12.24 -16.47
C HIS A 328 -14.14 -10.92 -17.00
N GLN A 329 -13.97 -9.93 -16.13
CA GLN A 329 -13.39 -8.63 -16.49
C GLN A 329 -11.91 -8.74 -16.87
N ALA A 330 -11.14 -9.61 -16.20
CA ALA A 330 -9.76 -9.91 -16.59
C ALA A 330 -9.69 -10.54 -17.99
N GLY A 331 -10.64 -11.42 -18.34
CA GLY A 331 -10.81 -11.93 -19.71
C GLY A 331 -11.13 -10.82 -20.72
N LEU A 332 -12.01 -9.88 -20.37
CA LEU A 332 -12.41 -8.75 -21.23
C LEU A 332 -11.22 -7.85 -21.57
N ILE A 333 -10.47 -7.37 -20.58
CA ILE A 333 -9.29 -6.53 -20.81
C ILE A 333 -8.16 -7.30 -21.49
N THR A 334 -8.03 -8.62 -21.25
CA THR A 334 -7.09 -9.45 -22.01
C THR A 334 -7.44 -9.49 -23.50
N GLY A 335 -8.73 -9.58 -23.84
CA GLY A 335 -9.20 -9.47 -25.23
C GLY A 335 -8.81 -8.15 -25.87
N TRP A 336 -8.96 -7.04 -25.15
CA TRP A 336 -8.48 -5.71 -25.58
C TRP A 336 -6.96 -5.70 -25.83
N ARG A 337 -6.15 -6.24 -24.90
CA ARG A 337 -4.68 -6.32 -25.00
C ARG A 337 -4.20 -7.19 -26.17
N ILE A 338 -4.92 -8.25 -26.54
CA ILE A 338 -4.56 -9.08 -27.72
C ILE A 338 -4.50 -8.24 -28.99
N ASN A 339 -5.45 -7.32 -29.18
CA ASN A 339 -5.44 -6.41 -30.32
C ASN A 339 -4.41 -5.29 -30.13
N ARG A 340 -4.50 -4.55 -29.01
CA ARG A 340 -3.74 -3.32 -28.79
C ARG A 340 -2.26 -3.58 -28.55
N TYR A 341 -1.94 -4.55 -27.71
CA TYR A 341 -0.57 -4.85 -27.30
C TYR A 341 0.04 -5.93 -28.17
N ALA A 342 -0.57 -7.12 -28.21
CA ALA A 342 0.05 -8.24 -28.93
C ALA A 342 0.13 -7.99 -30.44
N SER A 343 -0.80 -7.24 -31.02
CA SER A 343 -0.79 -6.91 -32.45
C SER A 343 -0.37 -5.46 -32.75
N TYR A 344 0.11 -4.73 -31.73
CA TYR A 344 0.61 -3.36 -31.81
C TYR A 344 -0.37 -2.28 -32.33
N TRP A 345 -1.66 -2.57 -32.49
CA TRP A 345 -2.66 -1.60 -32.95
C TRP A 345 -2.86 -0.41 -32.00
N PHE A 346 -2.36 -0.47 -30.77
CA PHE A 346 -2.38 0.70 -29.88
C PHE A 346 -1.56 1.86 -30.45
N GLU A 347 -0.50 1.57 -31.22
CA GLU A 347 0.37 2.61 -31.81
C GLU A 347 -0.36 3.53 -32.79
N ASP A 348 -1.42 3.02 -33.42
CA ASP A 348 -2.24 3.77 -34.37
C ASP A 348 -3.28 4.67 -33.68
N LEU A 349 -3.41 4.60 -32.34
CA LEU A 349 -4.40 5.37 -31.60
C LEU A 349 -3.86 6.73 -31.15
N ALA A 350 -4.78 7.69 -31.03
CA ALA A 350 -4.49 9.02 -30.48
C ALA A 350 -3.91 8.96 -29.06
N ALA A 351 -4.31 7.98 -28.26
CA ALA A 351 -3.77 7.75 -26.91
C ALA A 351 -2.27 7.45 -26.93
N PHE A 352 -1.82 6.54 -27.81
CA PHE A 352 -0.39 6.25 -27.92
C PHE A 352 0.37 7.41 -28.58
N SER A 353 -0.21 8.03 -29.60
CA SER A 353 0.37 9.23 -30.25
C SER A 353 0.62 10.37 -29.26
N HIS A 354 -0.23 10.51 -28.23
CA HIS A 354 -0.07 11.50 -27.17
C HIS A 354 1.22 11.28 -26.36
N VAL A 355 1.57 10.03 -26.07
CA VAL A 355 2.77 9.70 -25.28
C VAL A 355 4.01 9.46 -26.15
N SER A 356 3.86 9.03 -27.40
CA SER A 356 4.99 8.81 -28.31
C SER A 356 5.49 10.08 -28.99
N GLY A 357 4.65 11.12 -29.04
CA GLY A 357 4.86 12.27 -29.92
C GLY A 357 4.39 11.97 -31.35
N LYS A 358 4.23 13.02 -32.18
CA LYS A 358 3.75 12.88 -33.57
C LYS A 358 4.86 12.46 -34.53
N TYR A 359 6.10 12.86 -34.25
CA TYR A 359 7.27 12.50 -35.05
C TYR A 359 8.38 11.84 -34.18
N PRO A 360 9.27 11.03 -34.78
CA PRO A 360 10.40 10.43 -34.06
C PRO A 360 11.24 11.50 -33.36
N GLY A 361 11.44 11.34 -32.04
CA GLY A 361 12.18 12.29 -31.21
C GLY A 361 11.33 13.35 -30.50
N GLU A 362 10.02 13.38 -30.74
CA GLU A 362 9.08 14.30 -30.06
C GLU A 362 8.41 13.72 -28.81
N SER A 363 8.78 12.49 -28.39
CA SER A 363 8.15 11.88 -27.22
C SER A 363 8.28 12.78 -25.99
N PRO A 364 7.19 13.04 -25.24
CA PRO A 364 7.24 13.71 -23.94
C PRO A 364 8.04 12.96 -22.87
N ASP A 365 8.52 11.73 -23.14
CA ASP A 365 9.43 11.02 -22.24
C ASP A 365 10.68 11.85 -21.92
N MET A 366 11.13 11.77 -20.67
CA MET A 366 12.36 12.40 -20.22
C MET A 366 13.60 11.62 -20.72
N THR A 367 14.53 12.35 -21.32
CA THR A 367 15.88 11.86 -21.64
C THR A 367 16.68 11.50 -20.38
N ALA A 368 17.79 10.78 -20.53
CA ALA A 368 18.67 10.47 -19.40
C ALA A 368 19.19 11.74 -18.70
N GLU A 369 19.56 12.77 -19.46
CA GLU A 369 20.04 14.05 -18.92
C GLU A 369 18.93 14.79 -18.16
N GLU A 370 17.71 14.87 -18.71
CA GLU A 370 16.57 15.49 -18.04
C GLU A 370 16.22 14.76 -16.74
N ARG A 371 16.24 13.42 -16.73
CA ARG A 371 16.00 12.63 -15.52
C ARG A 371 17.02 12.92 -14.42
N GLU A 372 18.30 12.96 -14.77
CA GLU A 372 19.36 13.30 -13.80
C GLU A 372 19.22 14.74 -13.30
N ALA A 373 18.90 15.70 -14.19
CA ALA A 373 18.68 17.09 -13.80
C ALA A 373 17.51 17.25 -12.81
N PHE A 374 16.36 16.66 -13.10
CA PHE A 374 15.20 16.70 -12.20
C PHE A 374 15.48 15.99 -10.88
N LYS A 375 16.17 14.84 -10.90
CA LYS A 375 16.56 14.10 -9.69
C LYS A 375 17.52 14.90 -8.83
N ALA A 376 18.51 15.58 -9.43
CA ALA A 376 19.43 16.45 -8.71
C ALA A 376 18.70 17.64 -8.07
N LEU A 377 17.86 18.34 -8.83
CA LEU A 377 17.06 19.46 -8.30
C LEU A 377 16.10 19.01 -7.19
N HIS A 378 15.49 17.83 -7.34
CA HIS A 378 14.65 17.23 -6.29
C HIS A 378 15.45 16.96 -5.02
N GLY A 379 16.64 16.36 -5.14
CA GLY A 379 17.52 16.11 -4.00
C GLY A 379 17.96 17.39 -3.28
N MET A 380 18.33 18.43 -4.02
CA MET A 380 18.69 19.73 -3.44
C MET A 380 17.52 20.38 -2.72
N GLN A 381 16.33 20.44 -3.36
CA GLN A 381 15.13 20.99 -2.75
C GLN A 381 14.70 20.18 -1.51
N LEU A 382 14.84 18.86 -1.55
CA LEU A 382 14.53 17.99 -0.43
C LEU A 382 15.45 18.28 0.77
N ALA A 383 16.74 18.50 0.54
CA ALA A 383 17.68 18.88 1.60
C ALA A 383 17.34 20.25 2.21
N GLU A 384 16.99 21.23 1.36
CA GLU A 384 16.54 22.56 1.79
C GLU A 384 15.26 22.48 2.63
N ASP A 385 14.26 21.72 2.16
CA ASP A 385 12.99 21.53 2.86
C ASP A 385 13.18 20.78 4.19
N GLN A 386 14.09 19.80 4.25
CA GLN A 386 14.42 19.08 5.48
C GLN A 386 15.10 19.98 6.50
N ALA A 387 16.06 20.81 6.08
CA ALA A 387 16.70 21.79 6.95
C ALA A 387 15.68 22.79 7.50
N ALA A 388 14.83 23.33 6.62
CA ALA A 388 13.77 24.28 7.00
C ALA A 388 12.78 23.66 8.00
N ARG A 389 12.32 22.42 7.77
CA ARG A 389 11.42 21.71 8.70
C ARG A 389 12.06 21.40 10.05
N SER A 390 13.37 21.19 10.06
CA SER A 390 14.14 20.85 11.27
C SER A 390 14.67 22.08 12.01
N GLY A 391 14.43 23.29 11.50
CA GLY A 391 14.98 24.54 12.06
C GLY A 391 16.50 24.65 11.91
N GLN A 392 17.12 23.86 11.03
CA GLN A 392 18.55 23.90 10.77
C GLN A 392 18.89 24.98 9.71
N PRO A 393 20.13 25.50 9.72
CA PRO A 393 20.62 26.32 8.61
C PRO A 393 20.44 25.60 7.27
N LEU A 394 20.12 26.37 6.23
CA LEU A 394 20.04 25.82 4.87
C LEU A 394 21.39 25.21 4.47
N PRO A 395 21.40 24.13 3.68
CA PRO A 395 22.64 23.55 3.16
C PRO A 395 23.46 24.61 2.40
N GLU A 396 24.75 24.70 2.71
CA GLU A 396 25.68 25.50 1.92
C GLU A 396 26.19 24.67 0.73
N TRP A 397 25.81 25.10 -0.47
CA TRP A 397 26.29 24.49 -1.71
C TRP A 397 27.65 25.07 -2.10
N SER A 398 28.56 24.26 -2.66
CA SER A 398 29.81 24.73 -3.27
C SER A 398 29.56 25.52 -4.56
N ASP A 399 30.57 26.25 -5.06
CA ASP A 399 30.47 26.93 -6.36
C ASP A 399 30.16 25.96 -7.52
N SER A 400 30.75 24.77 -7.48
CA SER A 400 30.45 23.71 -8.45
C SER A 400 29.01 23.22 -8.39
N GLU A 401 28.44 23.06 -7.18
CA GLU A 401 27.05 22.62 -7.02
C GLU A 401 26.04 23.71 -7.42
N ARG A 402 26.36 24.98 -7.15
CA ARG A 402 25.57 26.12 -7.65
C ARG A 402 25.56 26.20 -9.17
N ALA A 403 26.72 25.99 -9.80
CA ALA A 403 26.83 25.93 -11.25
C ALA A 403 26.03 24.74 -11.82
N ALA A 404 26.14 23.55 -11.23
CA ALA A 404 25.37 22.37 -11.61
C ALA A 404 23.85 22.60 -11.46
N ARG A 405 23.39 23.19 -10.35
CA ARG A 405 21.97 23.57 -10.16
C ARG A 405 21.48 24.46 -11.28
N THR A 406 22.26 25.47 -11.67
CA THR A 406 21.91 26.38 -12.76
C THR A 406 21.76 25.64 -14.09
N GLN A 407 22.67 24.70 -14.39
CA GLN A 407 22.59 23.85 -15.57
C GLN A 407 21.34 22.96 -15.52
N HIS A 408 21.07 22.29 -14.40
CA HIS A 408 19.89 21.44 -14.23
C HIS A 408 18.58 22.25 -14.37
N GLU A 409 18.54 23.49 -13.88
CA GLU A 409 17.40 24.38 -14.08
C GLU A 409 17.20 24.75 -15.55
N GLN A 410 18.28 24.92 -16.33
CA GLN A 410 18.19 25.14 -17.77
C GLN A 410 17.66 23.90 -18.49
N THR A 411 18.16 22.71 -18.16
CA THR A 411 17.64 21.43 -18.69
C THR A 411 16.16 21.27 -18.38
N LYS A 412 15.74 21.57 -17.13
CA LYS A 412 14.33 21.54 -16.73
C LYS A 412 13.47 22.52 -17.54
N ARG A 413 13.94 23.75 -17.77
CA ARG A 413 13.21 24.73 -18.59
C ARG A 413 13.09 24.29 -20.04
N ALA A 414 14.15 23.71 -20.60
CA ALA A 414 14.14 23.17 -21.96
C ALA A 414 13.13 22.02 -22.08
N PHE A 415 13.07 21.12 -21.10
CA PHE A 415 12.05 20.08 -21.02
C PHE A 415 10.62 20.66 -20.98
N GLU A 416 10.36 21.61 -20.10
CA GLU A 416 9.05 22.28 -19.97
C GLU A 416 8.59 22.93 -21.28
N GLN A 417 9.52 23.58 -21.99
CA GLN A 417 9.25 24.15 -23.31
C GLN A 417 8.99 23.08 -24.36
N ARG A 418 9.76 21.99 -24.34
CA ARG A 418 9.64 20.86 -25.29
C ARG A 418 8.27 20.19 -25.19
N ILE A 419 7.74 20.00 -23.98
CA ILE A 419 6.42 19.39 -23.77
C ILE A 419 5.26 20.41 -23.81
N GLY A 420 5.54 21.69 -24.04
CA GLY A 420 4.53 22.74 -24.10
C GLY A 420 3.82 22.99 -22.75
N ALA A 421 4.52 22.84 -21.62
CA ALA A 421 3.94 23.06 -20.30
C ALA A 421 3.46 24.52 -20.14
N SER A 422 2.17 24.70 -19.81
CA SER A 422 1.56 26.02 -19.60
C SER A 422 2.05 26.71 -18.32
N THR A 423 2.50 25.93 -17.34
CA THR A 423 3.06 26.40 -16.07
C THR A 423 4.34 25.66 -15.74
N ARG A 424 5.24 26.31 -15.00
CA ARG A 424 6.47 25.68 -14.50
C ARG A 424 6.12 24.48 -13.61
N ILE A 425 6.75 23.34 -13.87
CA ILE A 425 6.56 22.11 -13.10
C ILE A 425 7.17 22.32 -11.70
N ALA A 426 6.35 22.30 -10.66
CA ALA A 426 6.84 22.41 -9.30
C ALA A 426 7.58 21.13 -8.87
N ILE A 427 8.68 21.27 -8.14
CA ILE A 427 9.37 20.14 -7.52
C ILE A 427 8.60 19.77 -6.25
N ASN A 428 7.99 18.58 -6.25
CA ASN A 428 7.26 18.07 -5.10
C ASN A 428 8.16 17.17 -4.25
N THR A 429 8.64 17.69 -3.11
CA THR A 429 9.47 16.93 -2.15
C THR A 429 8.66 16.07 -1.18
N ALA A 430 7.32 16.17 -1.19
CA ALA A 430 6.45 15.28 -0.41
C ALA A 430 6.34 13.88 -1.05
N LYS A 431 6.73 13.74 -2.32
CA LYS A 431 6.81 12.47 -3.04
C LYS A 431 8.24 12.27 -3.57
N THR A 432 8.62 11.01 -3.79
CA THR A 432 9.82 10.71 -4.57
C THR A 432 9.64 11.22 -5.99
N PHE A 433 10.72 11.74 -6.59
CA PHE A 433 10.71 12.09 -8.01
C PHE A 433 10.44 10.85 -8.86
N GLU A 434 9.41 10.93 -9.69
CA GLU A 434 9.05 9.93 -10.70
C GLU A 434 9.19 10.60 -12.07
N PRO A 435 10.06 10.09 -12.97
CA PRO A 435 10.25 10.66 -14.29
C PRO A 435 9.09 10.30 -15.23
N ALA A 436 8.72 11.23 -16.11
CA ALA A 436 7.75 10.98 -17.18
C ALA A 436 8.37 10.04 -18.23
N LEU A 437 7.83 8.84 -18.37
CA LEU A 437 8.36 7.75 -19.22
C LEU A 437 7.24 6.89 -19.84
N ASP A 438 6.04 7.46 -19.97
CA ASP A 438 4.82 6.73 -20.33
C ASP A 438 4.97 5.95 -21.65
N HIS A 439 5.62 6.54 -22.66
CA HIS A 439 5.78 5.86 -23.94
C HIS A 439 6.71 4.67 -23.85
N ALA A 440 7.90 4.84 -23.26
CA ALA A 440 8.83 3.72 -23.04
C ALA A 440 8.19 2.62 -22.16
N GLN A 441 7.47 3.03 -21.10
CA GLN A 441 6.79 2.14 -20.17
C GLN A 441 5.69 1.32 -20.86
N LEU A 442 4.79 1.98 -21.61
CA LEU A 442 3.72 1.33 -22.35
C LEU A 442 4.28 0.44 -23.46
N ARG A 443 5.26 0.91 -24.24
CA ARG A 443 5.89 0.11 -25.30
C ARG A 443 6.49 -1.18 -24.75
N ALA A 444 7.18 -1.10 -23.63
CA ALA A 444 7.77 -2.27 -23.00
C ALA A 444 6.71 -3.18 -22.37
N ALA A 445 5.61 -2.65 -21.81
CA ALA A 445 4.44 -3.43 -21.40
C ALA A 445 3.77 -4.18 -22.56
N MET A 446 3.65 -3.54 -23.73
CA MET A 446 3.12 -4.18 -24.94
C MET A 446 3.99 -5.37 -25.37
N ASN A 447 5.32 -5.18 -25.37
CA ASN A 447 6.28 -6.23 -25.70
C ASN A 447 6.19 -7.42 -24.73
N GLU A 448 6.05 -7.15 -23.43
CA GLU A 448 5.87 -8.16 -22.39
C GLU A 448 4.59 -8.96 -22.60
N PHE A 449 3.46 -8.28 -22.76
CA PHE A 449 2.17 -8.93 -23.04
C PHE A 449 2.23 -9.78 -24.31
N ARG A 450 2.81 -9.25 -25.39
CA ARG A 450 2.95 -9.95 -26.67
C ARG A 450 3.74 -11.24 -26.50
N ARG A 451 4.95 -11.15 -25.91
CA ARG A 451 5.82 -12.30 -25.66
C ARG A 451 5.08 -13.38 -24.89
N ASP A 452 4.36 -13.00 -23.85
CA ASP A 452 3.65 -13.94 -22.98
C ASP A 452 2.42 -14.54 -23.66
N TYR A 453 1.71 -13.77 -24.49
CA TYR A 453 0.55 -14.24 -25.25
C TYR A 453 0.89 -15.19 -26.40
N LEU A 454 1.96 -14.88 -27.14
CA LEU A 454 2.48 -15.72 -28.24
C LEU A 454 3.29 -16.93 -27.73
N ALA A 455 3.58 -16.97 -26.43
CA ALA A 455 4.43 -17.97 -25.78
C ALA A 455 5.85 -18.01 -26.37
N GLU A 456 6.39 -16.86 -26.75
CA GLU A 456 7.75 -16.67 -27.29
C GLU A 456 8.80 -16.61 -26.15
N TRP A 457 8.73 -17.55 -25.21
CA TRP A 457 9.49 -17.49 -23.95
C TRP A 457 10.98 -17.80 -24.08
N GLN A 458 11.46 -18.16 -25.28
CA GLN A 458 12.86 -18.49 -25.57
C GLN A 458 13.48 -19.42 -24.49
N LEU A 459 12.77 -20.50 -24.15
CA LEU A 459 13.21 -21.45 -23.13
C LEU A 459 14.51 -22.14 -23.60
N PRO A 460 15.65 -21.95 -22.91
CA PRO A 460 16.91 -22.59 -23.31
C PRO A 460 16.79 -24.12 -23.25
N GLU A 461 17.36 -24.85 -24.23
CA GLU A 461 17.34 -26.33 -24.26
C GLU A 461 17.98 -26.98 -23.02
N ASN A 462 18.83 -26.24 -22.29
CA ASN A 462 19.56 -26.69 -21.10
C ASN A 462 19.18 -25.93 -19.81
N SER A 463 18.11 -25.13 -19.78
CA SER A 463 17.70 -24.48 -18.52
C SER A 463 17.05 -25.49 -17.58
N GLU A 464 17.37 -25.41 -16.28
CA GLU A 464 16.68 -26.21 -15.27
C GLU A 464 15.16 -25.98 -15.37
N MET A 465 14.36 -27.05 -15.25
CA MET A 465 12.89 -27.01 -15.15
C MET A 465 12.37 -26.18 -13.94
N PHE A 466 13.26 -25.48 -13.26
CA PHE A 466 13.05 -24.82 -11.99
C PHE A 466 13.39 -23.32 -12.06
N SER A 467 12.52 -22.48 -11.52
CA SER A 467 12.77 -21.05 -11.35
C SER A 467 13.49 -20.80 -10.01
N LEU A 468 14.53 -19.95 -10.02
CA LEU A 468 15.22 -19.50 -8.81
C LEU A 468 14.77 -18.08 -8.43
N GLY A 469 14.00 -17.94 -7.36
CA GLY A 469 13.69 -16.64 -6.76
C GLY A 469 14.80 -16.22 -5.81
N ARG A 470 15.36 -15.01 -5.93
CA ARG A 470 16.40 -14.50 -5.02
C ARG A 470 15.93 -13.20 -4.39
N PHE A 471 15.92 -13.15 -3.06
CA PHE A 471 15.81 -11.98 -2.17
C PHE A 471 14.42 -11.67 -1.56
N VAL A 472 14.39 -11.54 -0.23
CA VAL A 472 13.28 -10.96 0.55
C VAL A 472 13.93 -9.97 1.53
N ASN A 473 13.61 -8.67 1.50
CA ASN A 473 14.11 -7.75 2.51
C ASN A 473 13.12 -7.65 3.68
N MET A 474 13.45 -8.32 4.78
CA MET A 474 12.59 -8.45 5.96
C MET A 474 12.40 -7.15 6.75
N ALA A 475 13.27 -6.15 6.56
CA ALA A 475 13.22 -4.88 7.27
C ALA A 475 11.99 -4.02 6.89
N ALA A 476 11.26 -4.35 5.82
CA ALA A 476 10.04 -3.66 5.41
C ALA A 476 8.81 -4.01 6.28
N GLY A 477 8.85 -5.15 7.00
CA GLY A 477 7.86 -5.59 7.98
C GLY A 477 6.49 -5.99 7.41
N GLY A 478 6.20 -7.29 7.26
CA GLY A 478 4.87 -7.81 6.92
C GLY A 478 4.92 -9.24 6.35
N LEU A 479 3.81 -9.71 5.81
CA LEU A 479 3.63 -11.08 5.33
C LEU A 479 4.08 -11.24 3.87
N VAL A 480 4.69 -12.37 3.54
CA VAL A 480 5.07 -12.74 2.18
C VAL A 480 4.60 -14.16 1.89
N TYR A 481 3.93 -14.35 0.77
CA TYR A 481 3.40 -15.64 0.33
C TYR A 481 4.01 -16.11 -0.98
N LEU A 482 4.12 -17.42 -1.16
CA LEU A 482 4.39 -18.08 -2.44
C LEU A 482 3.06 -18.46 -3.11
N THR A 483 2.98 -18.33 -4.43
CA THR A 483 1.89 -18.86 -5.26
C THR A 483 2.16 -20.30 -5.69
N ASN A 484 1.10 -21.09 -5.90
CA ASN A 484 1.23 -22.45 -6.40
C ASN A 484 1.50 -22.46 -7.92
N GLU A 485 2.48 -23.25 -8.38
CA GLU A 485 2.92 -23.26 -9.78
C GLU A 485 1.89 -23.88 -10.74
N GLU A 486 1.13 -24.88 -10.26
CA GLU A 486 0.06 -25.51 -11.04
C GLU A 486 -1.12 -24.55 -11.21
N ASP A 487 -1.51 -23.85 -10.13
CA ASP A 487 -2.53 -22.80 -10.19
C ASP A 487 -2.13 -21.67 -11.14
N GLU A 488 -0.86 -21.26 -11.14
CA GLU A 488 -0.35 -20.25 -12.07
C GLU A 488 -0.48 -20.68 -13.53
N ALA A 489 -0.09 -21.93 -13.84
CA ALA A 489 -0.22 -22.47 -15.20
C ALA A 489 -1.69 -22.56 -15.63
N GLN A 490 -2.58 -22.98 -14.72
CA GLN A 490 -4.03 -23.02 -14.98
C GLN A 490 -4.62 -21.63 -15.23
N GLN A 491 -4.24 -20.64 -14.41
CA GLN A 491 -4.68 -19.24 -14.57
C GLN A 491 -4.23 -18.69 -15.92
N TYR A 492 -2.99 -18.95 -16.34
CA TYR A 492 -2.49 -18.55 -17.65
C TYR A 492 -3.36 -19.12 -18.78
N VAL A 493 -3.64 -20.43 -18.76
CA VAL A 493 -4.47 -21.09 -19.78
C VAL A 493 -5.90 -20.54 -19.77
N ALA A 494 -6.49 -20.34 -18.59
CA ALA A 494 -7.83 -19.82 -18.43
C ALA A 494 -7.96 -18.39 -18.97
N LEU A 495 -7.06 -17.48 -18.59
CA LEU A 495 -7.03 -16.10 -19.04
C LEU A 495 -6.77 -16.01 -20.54
N ARG A 496 -5.82 -16.78 -21.08
CA ARG A 496 -5.56 -16.80 -22.53
C ARG A 496 -6.80 -17.25 -23.30
N ARG A 497 -7.52 -18.27 -22.81
CA ARG A 497 -8.77 -18.73 -23.42
C ARG A 497 -9.89 -17.69 -23.30
N ALA A 498 -10.04 -17.07 -22.14
CA ALA A 498 -11.05 -16.02 -21.90
C ALA A 498 -10.78 -14.79 -22.78
N GLY A 499 -9.53 -14.33 -22.83
CA GLY A 499 -9.06 -13.25 -23.70
C GLY A 499 -9.33 -13.52 -25.17
N ASN A 500 -9.04 -14.71 -25.67
CA ASN A 500 -9.37 -15.10 -27.05
C ASN A 500 -10.88 -15.06 -27.35
N ARG A 501 -11.73 -15.44 -26.39
CA ARG A 501 -13.19 -15.30 -26.55
C ARG A 501 -13.62 -13.84 -26.55
N ALA A 502 -13.08 -13.03 -25.63
CA ALA A 502 -13.35 -11.60 -25.57
C ALA A 502 -12.88 -10.88 -26.84
N TYR A 503 -11.71 -11.23 -27.37
CA TYR A 503 -11.19 -10.74 -28.64
C TYR A 503 -12.20 -10.93 -29.78
N LYS A 504 -12.72 -12.15 -29.96
CA LYS A 504 -13.73 -12.44 -31.00
C LYS A 504 -15.06 -11.71 -30.80
N ARG A 505 -15.36 -11.25 -29.57
CA ARG A 505 -16.52 -10.43 -29.25
C ARG A 505 -16.27 -8.94 -29.52
N LEU A 506 -15.04 -8.46 -29.35
CA LEU A 506 -14.70 -7.05 -29.49
C LEU A 506 -14.28 -6.67 -30.93
N PHE A 507 -13.73 -7.62 -31.69
CA PHE A 507 -13.18 -7.36 -33.02
C PHE A 507 -13.68 -8.33 -34.10
N THR A 508 -13.59 -7.88 -35.34
CA THR A 508 -13.73 -8.68 -36.56
C THR A 508 -12.44 -9.45 -36.86
N GLU A 509 -12.47 -10.34 -37.86
CA GLU A 509 -11.26 -11.06 -38.33
C GLU A 509 -10.20 -10.10 -38.88
N ASP A 510 -10.60 -8.97 -39.47
CA ASP A 510 -9.71 -7.91 -39.94
C ASP A 510 -9.20 -6.96 -38.82
N ASN A 511 -9.31 -7.36 -37.55
CA ASN A 511 -8.87 -6.59 -36.37
C ASN A 511 -9.59 -5.24 -36.15
N LYS A 512 -10.69 -4.99 -36.86
CA LYS A 512 -11.54 -3.80 -36.68
C LYS A 512 -12.53 -4.01 -35.55
N THR A 513 -13.03 -2.91 -34.98
CA THR A 513 -14.13 -2.95 -34.01
C THR A 513 -15.34 -3.68 -34.59
N ARG A 514 -15.96 -4.55 -33.78
CA ARG A 514 -17.05 -5.43 -34.24
C ARG A 514 -18.39 -4.70 -34.46
N ASP A 515 -18.80 -3.90 -33.50
CA ASP A 515 -20.10 -3.20 -33.46
C ASP A 515 -20.03 -1.97 -32.54
N ASP A 516 -21.12 -1.21 -32.44
CA ASP A 516 -21.17 0.03 -31.65
C ASP A 516 -20.99 -0.22 -30.14
N GLU A 517 -21.51 -1.33 -29.59
CA GLU A 517 -21.30 -1.67 -28.17
C GLU A 517 -19.83 -1.98 -27.91
N ALA A 518 -19.20 -2.80 -28.76
CA ALA A 518 -17.77 -3.04 -28.72
C ALA A 518 -17.00 -1.72 -28.83
N LYS A 519 -17.39 -0.81 -29.73
CA LYS A 519 -16.73 0.51 -29.87
C LYS A 519 -16.72 1.28 -28.55
N GLN A 520 -17.85 1.37 -27.86
CA GLN A 520 -17.96 2.07 -26.57
C GLN A 520 -17.06 1.45 -25.49
N LEU A 521 -17.02 0.11 -25.40
CA LEU A 521 -16.12 -0.59 -24.49
C LEU A 521 -14.65 -0.38 -24.84
N LEU A 522 -14.35 -0.42 -26.14
CA LEU A 522 -13.00 -0.22 -26.65
C LEU A 522 -12.50 1.20 -26.37
N THR A 523 -13.34 2.22 -26.56
CA THR A 523 -13.01 3.60 -26.19
C THR A 523 -12.77 3.74 -24.69
N LEU A 524 -13.56 3.08 -23.83
CA LEU A 524 -13.27 3.05 -22.39
C LEU A 524 -11.84 2.56 -22.10
N PHE A 525 -11.43 1.45 -22.70
CA PHE A 525 -10.08 0.91 -22.49
C PHE A 525 -8.98 1.76 -23.15
N ASP A 526 -9.24 2.26 -24.35
CA ASP A 526 -8.27 3.04 -25.14
C ASP A 526 -7.98 4.40 -24.50
N ASP A 527 -9.01 5.11 -24.02
CA ASP A 527 -8.91 6.50 -23.59
C ASP A 527 -9.05 6.71 -22.07
N TYR A 528 -9.50 5.73 -21.28
CA TYR A 528 -9.78 5.94 -19.84
C TYR A 528 -9.09 4.97 -18.88
N VAL A 529 -8.96 3.70 -19.26
CA VAL A 529 -8.32 2.69 -18.40
C VAL A 529 -6.80 2.78 -18.52
N HIS A 530 -6.12 3.03 -17.41
CA HIS A 530 -4.67 3.04 -17.34
C HIS A 530 -4.11 1.61 -17.33
N ASP A 531 -2.81 1.47 -17.53
CA ASP A 531 -2.05 0.25 -17.30
C ASP A 531 -1.07 0.44 -16.14
N SER A 532 -1.50 0.02 -14.95
CA SER A 532 -0.72 0.18 -13.74
C SER A 532 0.56 -0.67 -13.72
N ARG A 533 0.61 -1.76 -14.51
CA ARG A 533 1.83 -2.59 -14.68
C ARG A 533 2.87 -1.89 -15.54
N ALA A 534 2.46 -1.14 -16.57
CA ALA A 534 3.39 -0.38 -17.41
C ALA A 534 4.21 0.62 -16.58
N TRP A 535 3.55 1.31 -15.66
CA TRP A 535 4.14 2.34 -14.81
C TRP A 535 4.95 1.79 -13.62
N PHE A 536 4.40 0.82 -12.88
CA PHE A 536 4.87 0.50 -11.55
C PHE A 536 6.32 -0.03 -11.48
N MET A 537 7.16 0.63 -10.67
CA MET A 537 8.59 0.33 -10.41
C MET A 537 9.55 0.42 -11.61
N HIS A 538 9.06 0.70 -12.81
CA HIS A 538 9.88 0.76 -14.01
C HIS A 538 11.08 1.70 -13.88
N SER A 539 10.83 2.91 -13.35
CA SER A 539 11.86 3.93 -13.12
C SER A 539 12.91 3.52 -12.08
N SER A 540 12.52 2.68 -11.11
CA SER A 540 13.35 2.32 -9.96
C SER A 540 14.17 1.05 -10.15
N LEU A 541 13.68 0.09 -10.96
CA LEU A 541 14.30 -1.23 -11.12
C LEU A 541 14.83 -1.49 -12.54
N GLY A 542 14.50 -0.63 -13.51
CA GLY A 542 14.81 -0.90 -14.93
C GLY A 542 14.00 -2.04 -15.55
N GLU A 543 13.20 -2.74 -14.76
CA GLU A 543 12.27 -3.81 -15.13
C GLU A 543 10.94 -3.66 -14.37
N ARG A 544 9.90 -4.37 -14.82
CA ARG A 544 8.58 -4.44 -14.18
C ARG A 544 8.42 -5.79 -13.50
N GLU A 545 7.97 -5.81 -12.24
CA GLU A 545 7.68 -7.00 -11.43
C GLU A 545 8.19 -8.33 -12.04
N PRO A 546 9.52 -8.61 -12.03
CA PRO A 546 10.19 -9.56 -12.94
C PRO A 546 9.70 -11.01 -12.88
N PHE A 547 8.90 -11.35 -11.87
CA PHE A 547 8.36 -12.68 -11.61
C PHE A 547 6.82 -12.74 -11.69
N SER A 548 6.18 -11.68 -12.19
CA SER A 548 4.73 -11.61 -12.45
C SER A 548 4.45 -11.15 -13.89
N ASP A 549 3.28 -11.45 -14.43
CA ASP A 549 2.86 -11.13 -15.80
C ASP A 549 1.37 -10.73 -15.85
N TYR A 550 0.88 -10.36 -17.03
CA TYR A 550 -0.53 -10.06 -17.28
C TYR A 550 -1.47 -11.28 -17.20
N PHE A 551 -0.93 -12.50 -17.11
CA PHE A 551 -1.68 -13.75 -17.20
C PHE A 551 -1.89 -14.43 -15.84
N ARG A 552 -1.92 -13.62 -14.77
CA ARG A 552 -2.35 -14.03 -13.42
C ARG A 552 -3.58 -13.24 -12.98
N TYR A 553 -4.47 -13.88 -12.24
CA TYR A 553 -5.56 -13.14 -11.58
C TYR A 553 -5.03 -12.36 -10.37
N ARG A 554 -5.68 -11.24 -10.04
CA ARG A 554 -5.40 -10.49 -8.81
C ARG A 554 -5.56 -11.41 -7.59
N THR A 555 -4.66 -11.31 -6.62
CA THR A 555 -4.85 -11.96 -5.33
C THR A 555 -5.90 -11.18 -4.54
N ILE A 556 -6.88 -11.89 -3.98
CA ILE A 556 -7.96 -11.30 -3.18
C ILE A 556 -8.01 -12.03 -1.84
N PHE A 557 -8.00 -11.26 -0.76
CA PHE A 557 -8.21 -11.74 0.61
C PHE A 557 -9.64 -11.45 1.07
N PHE A 558 -10.22 -12.39 1.80
CA PHE A 558 -11.55 -12.36 2.41
C PHE A 558 -11.41 -12.68 3.90
N ASP A 559 -10.95 -11.72 4.69
CA ASP A 559 -10.57 -11.94 6.10
C ASP A 559 -9.48 -13.03 6.20
N ASP A 560 -9.85 -14.23 6.64
CA ASP A 560 -8.93 -15.36 6.82
C ASP A 560 -8.66 -16.14 5.53
N GLU A 561 -9.45 -15.88 4.49
CA GLU A 561 -9.44 -16.64 3.24
C GLU A 561 -8.78 -15.89 2.07
N SER A 562 -8.40 -16.61 1.02
CA SER A 562 -7.92 -16.05 -0.24
C SER A 562 -8.53 -16.75 -1.45
N ASN A 563 -8.66 -16.04 -2.57
CA ASN A 563 -9.18 -16.60 -3.81
C ASN A 563 -8.28 -17.68 -4.45
N LYS A 564 -7.03 -17.79 -4.01
CA LYS A 564 -6.03 -18.74 -4.51
C LYS A 564 -5.26 -19.37 -3.36
N ALA A 565 -4.66 -20.53 -3.59
CA ALA A 565 -3.85 -21.19 -2.60
C ALA A 565 -2.50 -20.47 -2.43
N LEU A 566 -2.17 -20.12 -1.18
CA LEU A 566 -0.96 -19.39 -0.80
C LEU A 566 -0.18 -20.19 0.24
N SER A 567 1.15 -20.13 0.16
CA SER A 567 2.07 -20.72 1.14
C SER A 567 2.82 -19.62 1.87
N LEU A 568 2.80 -19.62 3.20
CA LEU A 568 3.45 -18.59 4.01
C LEU A 568 4.98 -18.75 3.98
N LEU A 569 5.68 -17.71 3.53
CA LEU A 569 7.14 -17.70 3.47
C LEU A 569 7.78 -16.94 4.62
N ALA A 570 7.19 -15.80 4.98
CA ALA A 570 7.77 -14.89 5.95
C ALA A 570 6.71 -14.00 6.59
N ARG A 571 6.98 -13.56 7.81
CA ARG A 571 6.29 -12.48 8.53
C ARG A 571 7.30 -11.52 9.13
N ALA A 572 6.89 -10.35 9.62
CA ALA A 572 7.80 -9.37 10.23
C ALA A 572 8.82 -10.04 11.18
N GLY A 573 10.12 -9.92 10.86
CA GLY A 573 11.21 -10.49 11.67
C GLY A 573 11.44 -12.00 11.61
N GLN A 574 10.63 -12.79 10.89
CA GLN A 574 10.76 -14.25 10.83
C GLN A 574 10.53 -14.79 9.42
N VAL A 575 11.52 -15.51 8.88
CA VAL A 575 11.35 -16.35 7.67
C VAL A 575 11.02 -17.77 8.12
N VAL A 576 9.91 -18.32 7.62
CA VAL A 576 9.46 -19.66 7.99
C VAL A 576 10.55 -20.66 7.67
N GLY A 577 10.94 -21.49 8.63
CA GLY A 577 11.97 -22.52 8.45
C GLY A 577 13.42 -22.05 8.59
N VAL A 578 13.72 -20.78 8.86
CA VAL A 578 15.08 -20.34 9.21
C VAL A 578 15.26 -20.45 10.72
N ALA A 579 16.34 -21.11 11.16
CA ALA A 579 16.56 -21.47 12.57
C ALA A 579 17.08 -20.32 13.44
N VAL A 580 17.35 -19.14 12.87
CA VAL A 580 17.89 -17.97 13.56
C VAL A 580 17.19 -16.69 13.10
N ALA A 581 16.89 -15.78 14.03
CA ALA A 581 16.34 -14.47 13.71
C ALA A 581 17.49 -13.47 13.44
N ILE A 582 17.50 -12.90 12.23
CA ILE A 582 18.41 -11.83 11.81
C ILE A 582 17.66 -10.72 11.06
N ALA A 583 18.27 -9.54 10.99
CA ALA A 583 17.61 -8.35 10.43
C ALA A 583 17.28 -8.46 8.92
N SER A 584 18.04 -9.25 8.16
CA SER A 584 17.84 -9.37 6.71
C SER A 584 18.24 -10.75 6.21
N VAL A 585 17.28 -11.46 5.59
CA VAL A 585 17.44 -12.83 5.11
C VAL A 585 17.19 -12.89 3.61
N GLY A 586 18.18 -13.28 2.83
CA GLY A 586 17.99 -13.62 1.43
C GLY A 586 17.38 -15.02 1.34
N LEU A 587 16.17 -15.14 0.81
CA LEU A 587 15.56 -16.44 0.51
C LEU A 587 15.83 -16.83 -0.94
N SER A 588 16.23 -18.08 -1.14
CA SER A 588 16.38 -18.75 -2.43
C SER A 588 15.37 -19.89 -2.52
N ILE A 589 14.58 -19.92 -3.59
CA ILE A 589 13.52 -20.91 -3.76
C ILE A 589 13.71 -21.60 -5.10
N LYS A 590 13.83 -22.93 -5.07
CA LYS A 590 13.83 -23.78 -6.26
C LYS A 590 12.46 -24.44 -6.37
N ARG A 591 11.70 -24.08 -7.40
CA ARG A 591 10.35 -24.58 -7.67
C ARG A 591 10.14 -24.76 -9.17
N ARG A 592 9.12 -25.52 -9.61
CA ARG A 592 8.91 -25.74 -11.05
C ARG A 592 8.55 -24.43 -11.74
N ASP A 593 9.01 -24.26 -12.96
CA ASP A 593 8.58 -23.13 -13.76
C ASP A 593 7.20 -23.42 -14.38
N PRO A 594 6.15 -22.62 -14.07
CA PRO A 594 4.77 -22.87 -14.50
C PRO A 594 4.63 -22.95 -16.03
N ARG A 595 5.58 -22.35 -16.76
CA ARG A 595 5.63 -22.35 -18.22
C ARG A 595 5.75 -23.76 -18.82
N TYR A 596 6.51 -24.64 -18.19
CA TYR A 596 6.62 -26.05 -18.63
C TYR A 596 5.36 -26.87 -18.33
N LEU A 597 4.50 -26.41 -17.42
CA LEU A 597 3.25 -27.09 -17.08
C LEU A 597 2.13 -26.80 -18.08
N VAL A 598 2.18 -25.67 -18.79
CA VAL A 598 1.14 -25.26 -19.76
C VAL A 598 0.94 -26.30 -20.88
N GLY A 599 2.03 -26.91 -21.38
CA GLY A 599 1.98 -27.92 -22.45
C GLY A 599 1.41 -29.28 -22.04
N LEU A 600 1.28 -29.55 -20.73
CA LEU A 600 0.79 -30.81 -20.17
C LEU A 600 -0.72 -30.80 -19.85
N ILE A 601 -1.39 -29.65 -20.03
CA ILE A 601 -2.83 -29.48 -19.77
C ILE A 601 -3.62 -29.91 -21.03
N ILE A 602 -4.13 -31.15 -21.04
CA ILE A 602 -4.91 -31.68 -22.18
C ILE A 602 -6.29 -30.98 -22.26
N PRO A 603 -6.65 -30.35 -23.39
CA PRO A 603 -7.87 -29.53 -23.52
C PRO A 603 -9.20 -30.23 -23.23
N SER A 604 -9.27 -31.56 -23.31
CA SER A 604 -10.52 -32.33 -23.27
C SER A 604 -10.94 -32.81 -21.87
N LEU A 605 -10.07 -32.73 -20.86
CA LEU A 605 -10.34 -33.37 -19.56
C LEU A 605 -10.35 -32.43 -18.35
N GLY A 606 -9.88 -31.18 -18.47
CA GLY A 606 -9.85 -30.24 -17.33
C GLY A 606 -9.02 -30.72 -16.12
N LEU A 607 -8.38 -31.89 -16.24
CA LEU A 607 -7.55 -32.55 -15.24
C LEU A 607 -6.17 -32.74 -15.86
N PRO A 608 -5.09 -32.31 -15.20
CA PRO A 608 -3.74 -32.53 -15.70
C PRO A 608 -3.41 -34.03 -15.69
N VAL A 609 -2.88 -34.54 -16.81
CA VAL A 609 -2.33 -35.90 -16.86
C VAL A 609 -0.90 -35.84 -16.35
N PHE A 610 -0.72 -36.07 -15.05
CA PHE A 610 0.62 -36.21 -14.47
C PHE A 610 1.03 -37.68 -14.40
N ARG A 611 2.15 -38.02 -15.06
CA ARG A 611 2.96 -39.18 -14.69
C ARG A 611 4.14 -38.67 -13.85
N GLY A 612 4.04 -38.77 -12.52
CA GLY A 612 5.14 -38.48 -11.58
C GLY A 612 4.69 -37.69 -10.35
N GLN A 613 5.15 -38.09 -9.16
CA GLN A 613 4.83 -37.42 -7.90
C GLN A 613 5.30 -35.94 -7.89
N VAL A 614 4.48 -35.09 -7.28
CA VAL A 614 4.72 -33.65 -7.07
C VAL A 614 5.78 -33.49 -5.97
N GLY A 615 6.92 -32.87 -6.28
CA GLY A 615 7.92 -32.49 -5.27
C GLY A 615 7.61 -31.10 -4.72
N ALA A 616 7.68 -30.91 -3.40
CA ALA A 616 7.50 -29.61 -2.77
C ALA A 616 8.64 -28.64 -3.16
N PRO A 617 8.43 -27.31 -3.15
CA PRO A 617 9.50 -26.35 -3.37
C PRO A 617 10.66 -26.54 -2.38
N GLU A 618 11.89 -26.39 -2.86
CA GLU A 618 13.08 -26.42 -2.02
C GLU A 618 13.49 -25.00 -1.63
N PHE A 619 13.88 -24.82 -0.37
CA PHE A 619 14.17 -23.51 0.20
C PHE A 619 15.55 -23.49 0.83
N SER A 620 16.32 -22.44 0.54
CA SER A 620 17.56 -22.13 1.24
C SER A 620 17.62 -20.65 1.60
N ALA A 621 18.30 -20.33 2.69
CA ALA A 621 18.41 -18.95 3.19
C ALA A 621 19.88 -18.55 3.32
N ILE A 622 20.16 -17.26 3.07
CA ILE A 622 21.46 -16.64 3.24
C ILE A 622 21.34 -15.33 4.02
N ASP A 623 22.40 -14.92 4.71
CA ASP A 623 22.53 -13.55 5.19
C ASP A 623 22.84 -12.62 4.02
N THR A 624 22.11 -11.51 3.92
CA THR A 624 22.26 -10.58 2.78
C THR A 624 23.56 -9.75 2.81
N LEU A 625 24.20 -9.60 3.99
CA LEU A 625 25.42 -8.80 4.12
C LEU A 625 26.66 -9.62 3.74
N THR A 626 26.71 -10.87 4.19
CA THR A 626 27.88 -11.76 4.05
C THR A 626 27.70 -12.83 2.98
N CYS A 627 26.47 -13.05 2.49
CA CYS A 627 26.10 -14.15 1.59
C CYS A 627 26.34 -15.56 2.18
N ILE A 628 26.49 -15.66 3.51
CA ILE A 628 26.67 -16.93 4.22
C ILE A 628 25.33 -17.66 4.35
N ALA A 629 25.33 -18.98 4.15
CA ALA A 629 24.14 -19.81 4.31
C ALA A 629 23.66 -19.85 5.77
N LEU A 630 22.35 -19.70 5.95
CA LEU A 630 21.69 -19.76 7.26
C LEU A 630 21.14 -21.17 7.53
N PRO A 631 21.16 -21.62 8.79
CA PRO A 631 20.61 -22.92 9.16
C PRO A 631 19.10 -22.96 8.91
N MET A 632 18.65 -24.03 8.25
CA MET A 632 17.23 -24.30 7.97
C MET A 632 16.71 -25.37 8.95
N LEU A 633 15.46 -25.22 9.39
CA LEU A 633 14.73 -26.22 10.15
C LEU A 633 14.16 -27.29 9.20
N GLU A 634 14.36 -28.56 9.53
CA GLU A 634 13.94 -29.70 8.70
C GLU A 634 12.42 -29.91 8.70
N ASP A 635 11.71 -29.51 9.76
CA ASP A 635 10.25 -29.65 9.88
C ASP A 635 9.58 -28.28 10.08
N THR A 636 8.81 -27.85 9.07
CA THR A 636 7.97 -26.64 9.16
C THR A 636 6.49 -26.96 9.41
N GLN A 637 6.17 -28.19 9.83
CA GLN A 637 4.86 -28.65 10.30
C GLN A 637 3.67 -28.13 9.49
N GLY A 638 3.72 -28.15 8.16
CA GLY A 638 2.60 -27.73 7.33
C GLY A 638 2.31 -26.22 7.30
N VAL A 639 3.14 -25.36 7.91
CA VAL A 639 3.05 -23.89 7.79
C VAL A 639 3.21 -23.44 6.33
N ARG A 640 4.03 -24.18 5.55
CA ARG A 640 4.24 -23.94 4.12
C ARG A 640 3.24 -24.64 3.21
N THR A 641 2.20 -25.27 3.75
CA THR A 641 1.16 -25.88 2.92
C THR A 641 0.43 -24.80 2.13
N PHE A 642 0.27 -25.02 0.82
CA PHE A 642 -0.57 -24.16 0.00
C PHE A 642 -2.03 -24.30 0.44
N THR A 643 -2.64 -23.18 0.83
CA THR A 643 -4.02 -23.16 1.35
C THR A 643 -4.74 -21.88 0.95
N GLN A 644 -6.05 -21.97 0.73
CA GLN A 644 -6.94 -20.81 0.59
C GLN A 644 -7.35 -20.20 1.93
N ASN A 645 -6.88 -20.76 3.05
CA ASN A 645 -6.97 -20.15 4.38
C ASN A 645 -5.55 -19.83 4.88
N PRO A 646 -4.90 -18.77 4.33
CA PRO A 646 -3.54 -18.41 4.70
C PRO A 646 -3.40 -18.07 6.20
N ARG A 647 -4.49 -17.72 6.89
CA ARG A 647 -4.45 -17.43 8.32
C ARG A 647 -4.29 -18.68 9.18
N SER A 648 -4.76 -19.85 8.75
CA SER A 648 -4.46 -21.10 9.45
C SER A 648 -2.96 -21.37 9.53
N ALA A 649 -2.20 -21.02 8.48
CA ALA A 649 -0.74 -21.13 8.49
C ALA A 649 -0.10 -20.13 9.47
N LEU A 650 -0.64 -18.92 9.60
CA LEU A 650 -0.19 -17.93 10.59
C LEU A 650 -0.46 -18.39 12.03
N LYS A 651 -1.69 -18.85 12.33
CA LYS A 651 -2.04 -19.40 13.65
C LYS A 651 -1.13 -20.57 14.04
N LEU A 652 -0.77 -21.40 13.06
CA LEU A 652 0.16 -22.50 13.28
C LEU A 652 1.58 -21.98 13.56
N LEU A 653 2.06 -21.01 12.79
CA LEU A 653 3.34 -20.35 13.02
C LEU A 653 3.40 -19.67 14.40
N ASP A 654 2.31 -19.06 14.88
CA ASP A 654 2.20 -18.46 16.22
C ASP A 654 2.33 -19.49 17.35
N SER A 655 1.94 -20.73 17.10
CA SER A 655 2.07 -21.83 18.08
C SER A 655 3.49 -22.40 18.17
N LEU A 656 4.36 -22.08 17.21
CA LEU A 656 5.74 -22.55 17.16
C LEU A 656 6.68 -21.59 17.94
N PRO A 657 7.75 -22.11 18.56
CA PRO A 657 8.73 -21.26 19.22
C PRO A 657 9.40 -20.33 18.22
N LEU A 658 9.61 -19.07 18.62
CA LEU A 658 10.37 -18.11 17.81
C LEU A 658 11.83 -18.57 17.69
N PRO A 659 12.46 -18.41 16.51
CA PRO A 659 13.89 -18.67 16.38
C PRO A 659 14.67 -17.70 17.28
N PRO A 660 15.75 -18.15 17.93
CA PRO A 660 16.57 -17.29 18.77
C PRO A 660 17.19 -16.16 17.94
N ALA A 661 17.28 -14.97 18.54
CA ALA A 661 18.00 -13.84 17.95
C ALA A 661 19.49 -14.16 17.86
N LEU A 662 20.13 -13.78 16.75
CA LEU A 662 21.58 -13.95 16.60
C LEU A 662 22.33 -12.99 17.53
N ASP A 663 23.09 -13.56 18.47
CA ASP A 663 23.90 -12.89 19.48
C ASP A 663 25.18 -13.71 19.78
N GLU A 664 26.01 -13.23 20.71
CA GLU A 664 27.26 -13.91 21.07
C GLU A 664 27.06 -15.34 21.58
N THR A 665 25.89 -15.65 22.14
CA THR A 665 25.58 -16.98 22.70
C THR A 665 25.02 -17.95 21.67
N THR A 666 24.31 -17.43 20.67
CA THR A 666 23.62 -18.20 19.63
C THR A 666 24.42 -18.30 18.34
N ALA A 667 25.46 -17.47 18.16
CA ALA A 667 26.47 -17.57 17.10
C ALA A 667 27.43 -18.77 17.32
N ALA A 668 26.87 -19.98 17.35
CA ALA A 668 27.57 -21.21 17.72
C ALA A 668 28.57 -21.73 16.66
N THR A 669 28.58 -21.14 15.45
CA THR A 669 29.48 -21.53 14.36
C THR A 669 30.31 -20.34 13.88
N PRO A 670 31.52 -20.56 13.33
CA PRO A 670 32.33 -19.48 12.75
C PRO A 670 31.58 -18.68 11.68
N ALA A 671 30.70 -19.35 10.92
CA ALA A 671 29.86 -18.73 9.91
C ALA A 671 28.85 -17.76 10.53
N LEU A 672 28.15 -18.17 11.60
CA LEU A 672 27.21 -17.30 12.32
C LEU A 672 27.91 -16.17 13.08
N GLN A 673 29.15 -16.38 13.56
CA GLN A 673 29.97 -15.33 14.17
C GLN A 673 30.34 -14.23 13.16
N ALA A 674 30.66 -14.62 11.92
CA ALA A 674 30.91 -13.67 10.84
C ALA A 674 29.65 -12.86 10.49
N VAL A 675 28.49 -13.52 10.42
CA VAL A 675 27.18 -12.84 10.22
C VAL A 675 26.90 -11.85 11.35
N LEU A 676 27.08 -12.25 12.60
CA LEU A 676 26.88 -11.38 13.77
C LEU A 676 27.81 -10.15 13.71
N THR A 677 29.08 -10.37 13.40
CA THR A 677 30.08 -9.29 13.30
C THR A 677 29.69 -8.27 12.24
N ALA A 678 29.29 -8.74 11.06
CA ALA A 678 28.82 -7.88 9.97
C ALA A 678 27.55 -7.10 10.35
N ALA A 679 26.60 -7.76 11.02
CA ALA A 679 25.37 -7.13 11.49
C ALA A 679 25.65 -6.04 12.54
N LEU A 680 26.52 -6.30 13.52
CA LEU A 680 26.94 -5.32 14.53
C LEU A 680 27.67 -4.13 13.91
N ALA A 681 28.56 -4.37 12.94
CA ALA A 681 29.23 -3.30 12.20
C ALA A 681 28.24 -2.43 11.43
N ALA A 682 27.29 -3.04 10.71
CA ALA A 682 26.25 -2.32 10.00
C ALA A 682 25.34 -1.51 10.94
N ALA A 683 25.00 -2.07 12.11
CA ALA A 683 24.23 -1.37 13.13
C ALA A 683 25.00 -0.18 13.73
N ALA A 684 26.30 -0.34 13.98
CA ALA A 684 27.17 0.73 14.48
C ALA A 684 27.29 1.88 13.48
N VAL A 685 27.45 1.58 12.18
CA VAL A 685 27.45 2.60 11.12
C VAL A 685 26.12 3.36 11.10
N ARG A 686 24.98 2.67 11.08
CA ARG A 686 23.66 3.33 11.11
C ARG A 686 23.44 4.16 12.38
N LYS A 687 23.94 3.69 13.52
CA LYS A 687 23.88 4.44 14.78
C LYS A 687 24.73 5.69 14.70
N ALA A 688 25.96 5.60 14.20
CA ALA A 688 26.86 6.73 14.00
C ALA A 688 26.28 7.74 12.99
N GLU A 689 25.64 7.29 11.91
CA GLU A 689 24.93 8.16 10.97
C GLU A 689 23.74 8.89 11.62
N LYS A 690 22.94 8.18 12.42
CA LYS A 690 21.83 8.80 13.17
C LYS A 690 22.33 9.76 14.24
N GLU A 691 23.40 9.42 14.96
CA GLU A 691 24.01 10.28 15.96
C GLU A 691 24.68 11.48 15.30
N ALA A 692 25.34 11.33 14.16
CA ALA A 692 25.87 12.44 13.38
C ALA A 692 24.74 13.36 12.87
N ALA A 693 23.65 12.80 12.36
CA ALA A 693 22.47 13.56 11.96
C ALA A 693 21.81 14.27 13.14
N TYR A 694 21.74 13.62 14.31
CA TYR A 694 21.25 14.22 15.54
C TYR A 694 22.18 15.33 16.06
N GLN A 695 23.50 15.11 16.06
CA GLN A 695 24.50 16.10 16.47
C GLN A 695 24.58 17.30 15.53
N ALA A 696 24.34 17.07 14.23
CA ALA A 696 24.14 18.13 13.25
C ALA A 696 22.82 18.90 13.49
N SER A 697 21.82 18.28 14.14
CA SER A 697 20.54 18.91 14.47
C SER A 697 20.51 19.75 15.74
N LEU A 698 21.54 19.68 16.58
CA LEU A 698 21.59 20.41 17.85
C LEU A 698 22.06 21.86 17.65
N THR A 699 21.32 22.81 18.21
CA THR A 699 21.73 24.22 18.22
C THR A 699 22.92 24.46 19.17
N PRO A 700 23.66 25.59 19.06
CA PRO A 700 24.73 25.93 20.01
C PRO A 700 24.28 26.05 21.48
N GLU A 701 22.99 26.25 21.71
CA GLU A 701 22.40 26.29 23.06
C GLU A 701 22.05 24.89 23.54
N ASP A 702 21.53 24.01 22.66
CA ASP A 702 21.30 22.59 22.98
C ASP A 702 22.61 21.86 23.27
N LYS A 703 23.67 22.14 22.50
CA LYS A 703 25.02 21.62 22.75
C LYS A 703 25.54 22.04 24.13
N ARG A 704 25.27 23.28 24.54
CA ARG A 704 25.63 23.78 25.88
C ARG A 704 24.84 23.10 26.99
N ARG A 705 23.53 22.93 26.83
CA ARG A 705 22.68 22.21 27.80
C ARG A 705 23.02 20.74 27.91
N LEU A 706 23.43 20.10 26.81
CA LEU A 706 23.95 18.73 26.81
C LEU A 706 25.28 18.61 27.55
N LEU A 707 26.22 19.53 27.29
CA LEU A 707 27.48 19.62 28.04
C LEU A 707 27.24 19.82 29.55
N GLU A 708 26.32 20.72 29.93
CA GLU A 708 25.96 20.95 31.33
C GLU A 708 25.29 19.72 31.96
N ALA A 709 24.47 18.98 31.21
CA ALA A 709 23.82 17.76 31.66
C ALA A 709 24.82 16.59 31.81
N GLU A 710 25.78 16.47 30.90
CA GLU A 710 26.87 15.49 30.96
C GLU A 710 27.80 15.78 32.14
N GLU A 711 28.19 17.04 32.37
CA GLU A 711 28.94 17.44 33.56
C GLU A 711 28.18 17.14 34.86
N LEU A 712 26.85 17.31 34.87
CA LEU A 712 26.01 17.00 36.02
C LEU A 712 25.92 15.48 36.26
N GLU A 713 25.84 14.66 35.21
CA GLU A 713 25.87 13.21 35.31
C GLU A 713 27.23 12.67 35.76
N GLU A 714 28.32 13.23 35.24
CA GLU A 714 29.69 12.92 35.64
C GLU A 714 29.87 13.20 37.14
N ARG A 715 29.40 14.36 37.61
CA ARG A 715 29.41 14.72 39.04
C ARG A 715 28.55 13.78 39.88
N LYS A 716 27.38 13.35 39.39
CA LYS A 716 26.54 12.35 40.07
C LYS A 716 27.23 11.00 40.14
N ARG A 717 27.89 10.53 39.08
CA ARG A 717 28.66 9.28 39.07
C ARG A 717 29.82 9.34 40.04
N GLN A 718 30.59 10.43 40.05
CA GLN A 718 31.67 10.64 41.01
C GLN A 718 31.15 10.66 42.46
N TRP A 719 30.00 11.27 42.70
CA TRP A 719 29.37 11.29 44.02
C TRP A 719 28.89 9.91 44.46
N VAL A 720 28.32 9.12 43.55
CA VAL A 720 27.92 7.72 43.81
C VAL A 720 29.13 6.84 44.09
N GLU A 721 30.22 6.99 43.34
CA GLU A 721 31.46 6.24 43.60
C GLU A 721 32.13 6.66 44.92
N GLN A 722 32.11 7.95 45.27
CA GLN A 722 32.54 8.43 46.59
C GLN A 722 31.66 7.90 47.73
N ALA A 723 30.34 7.85 47.53
CA ALA A 723 29.40 7.29 48.50
C ALA A 723 29.61 5.78 48.69
N LYS A 724 29.88 5.03 47.61
CA LYS A 724 30.26 3.61 47.69
C LYS A 724 31.60 3.39 48.41
N ALA A 725 32.58 4.26 48.17
CA ALA A 725 33.89 4.19 48.83
C ALA A 725 33.85 4.62 50.31
N ALA A 726 32.89 5.47 50.71
CA ALA A 726 32.63 5.80 52.11
C ALA A 726 31.86 4.68 52.83
N ALA A 727 30.93 4.02 52.14
CA ALA A 727 30.17 2.88 52.68
C ALA A 727 31.01 1.61 52.87
N SER A 728 32.18 1.49 52.22
CA SER A 728 33.14 0.39 52.42
C SER A 728 34.16 0.63 53.54
N LYS A 729 34.12 1.81 54.19
CA LYS A 729 34.96 2.17 55.36
C LYS A 729 34.18 2.27 56.68
N LEU A 730 32.87 2.07 56.64
CA LEU A 730 31.99 1.78 57.78
C LEU A 730 31.79 0.26 57.86
#